data_AF-A0A945RZM5-F1
#
_entry.id   AF-A0A945RZM5-F1
#
_cell.length_a   1.000
_cell.length_b   1.000
_cell.length_c   1.000
_cell.angle_alpha   90.00
_cell.angle_beta   90.00
_cell.angle_gamma   90.00
#
_symmetry.space_group_name_H-M   'P 1'
#
loop_
_entity.id
_entity.type
_entity.pdbx_description
1 polymer ?
#
loop_
_entity_poly.entity_id
_entity_poly.type
_entity_poly.pdbx_seq_one_letter_code
_entity_poly.pdbx_strand_id
1 'polypeptide(L)'
;MIPEQELVERIREQLRMDPQQVTPLLEDLAEQYADACAIANARLSRCAEFLVKGMRSEAVHEAEGPPSVLTLIDVISFQELTKWRNFCQDLGLEMFPDIDFDTVEKLRVELATEEALSPLLRRYRRLVHDGDPDSCIEVLRELRSRDSENPVWPENLQQLEEQQLRVLVPQVQDAIADGDLAEVRRLNAELTHPQRVAPVPKDLLSQVSATLEAARLQELERDVGALMVDLERVLSDRDVERAGYLLGRWEELSPAGSGLLSSAHRALLSQATDWHDREMAGRRKEQAFEDAVAAMWEAVGSAEPHADTVNERWQALSGFGRPLPEALTRSVQEAFARIAARRRRRSTRNACLVLLFLVLAVAGAAAGVWAHRRGQDRQRTLAHLTGLKEQGEYAEMRSFLDALKDRDAAFYNSPELRPLVDETDRVLAEQHDRSERFAKLTETLSTIRENGFAASEQRIRAVLAEGRECTSGADDTALLQAWQGSWERWLARKIEAADEELRRILAPIRQGLDARKQRPFSSLLAEGEALERLNGILSEADEWSPRASPEMVETFGQAAAELEAWGREYADRCKSEKAAQELLKSLRKRLLSALPNLDLYGQLLKQFVTEFPDTEEAAPFRRAFEEFEHYRRTAALQTFSAKGFPLEDAKLAQALTGTGTASDASASVWSADLAACAAYGRANSTCREKLPLLVVSERENLNLQRLRYRRKGDAMWRTMYFPKPLRSRRETDDRGNMQTSFWGEIYYYEHDDQKPWIVHTSKVFPDKFSSRDYDVNIERRPQDNVVQHGRFLFRFIAEAHEARELDMHLLSGVEAVLRDREMQPVPRAWVLKRLVHALAESFGTEVPEAQRMVHLADQMKTDVPWMNPDHPDVLAAQEGIDAVFGQFPDIPKVMASVASRRALLLRALSRRVRAVGIIYRGEENALEPFLGVSQPRAVWIVQTGAAGAAPSLKIAARERAEEGALQVLSTVRRDLFPGQVLFAPSDSFTEAELVKKAGYTGGSRPAVWPSSWPVNAR
;
A
#
# COMPACT_ATOMS: atom_id res chain seq x y z
N MET A 1 0.12 -52.24 -26.91
CA MET A 1 0.29 -51.61 -28.23
C MET A 1 -0.96 -51.88 -29.02
N ILE A 2 -1.46 -50.90 -29.78
CA ILE A 2 -2.54 -51.15 -30.74
C ILE A 2 -1.93 -51.75 -32.02
N PRO A 3 -2.64 -52.64 -32.75
CA PRO A 3 -2.10 -53.34 -33.93
C PRO A 3 -1.44 -52.40 -34.97
N GLU A 4 -1.97 -51.19 -35.11
CA GLU A 4 -1.50 -50.19 -36.07
C GLU A 4 -0.14 -49.59 -35.67
N GLN A 5 0.23 -49.63 -34.37
CA GLN A 5 1.58 -49.25 -33.93
C GLN A 5 2.62 -50.27 -34.38
N GLU A 6 2.31 -51.56 -34.28
CA GLU A 6 3.20 -52.64 -34.73
C GLU A 6 3.37 -52.60 -36.26
N LEU A 7 2.29 -52.27 -36.98
CA LEU A 7 2.32 -52.04 -38.43
C LEU A 7 3.29 -50.92 -38.82
N VAL A 8 3.18 -49.74 -38.16
CA VAL A 8 4.04 -48.58 -38.45
C VAL A 8 5.51 -48.84 -38.10
N GLU A 9 5.81 -49.55 -37.01
CA GLU A 9 7.18 -49.93 -36.68
C GLU A 9 7.78 -50.88 -37.73
N ARG A 10 7.02 -51.86 -38.22
CA ARG A 10 7.46 -52.74 -39.31
C ARG A 10 7.71 -51.96 -40.60
N ILE A 11 6.88 -50.97 -40.91
CA ILE A 11 7.10 -50.07 -42.06
C ILE A 11 8.40 -49.27 -41.88
N ARG A 12 8.66 -48.71 -40.70
CA ARG A 12 9.89 -47.99 -40.39
C ARG A 12 11.13 -48.87 -40.51
N GLU A 13 11.06 -50.11 -40.06
CA GLU A 13 12.13 -51.08 -40.21
C GLU A 13 12.43 -51.35 -41.69
N GLN A 14 11.40 -51.54 -42.52
CA GLN A 14 11.59 -51.72 -43.96
C GLN A 14 12.19 -50.49 -44.64
N LEU A 15 11.71 -49.29 -44.31
CA LEU A 15 12.27 -48.03 -44.83
C LEU A 15 13.74 -47.82 -44.45
N ARG A 16 14.19 -48.34 -43.31
CA ARG A 16 15.61 -48.29 -42.91
C ARG A 16 16.49 -49.27 -43.69
N MET A 17 15.93 -50.38 -44.13
CA MET A 17 16.65 -51.42 -44.88
C MET A 17 16.79 -51.09 -46.37
N ASP A 18 16.06 -50.09 -46.86
CA ASP A 18 16.04 -49.61 -48.26
C ASP A 18 15.95 -50.77 -49.30
N PRO A 19 14.86 -51.57 -49.26
CA PRO A 19 14.75 -52.72 -50.15
C PRO A 19 14.59 -52.29 -51.60
N GLN A 20 15.48 -52.79 -52.47
CA GLN A 20 15.53 -52.44 -53.90
C GLN A 20 14.51 -53.21 -54.76
N GLN A 21 13.75 -54.14 -54.17
CA GLN A 21 12.78 -54.98 -54.88
C GLN A 21 11.52 -55.17 -54.02
N VAL A 22 10.37 -55.29 -54.70
CA VAL A 22 9.09 -55.64 -54.08
C VAL A 22 9.18 -57.04 -53.48
N THR A 23 8.76 -57.17 -52.22
CA THR A 23 8.64 -58.47 -51.54
C THR A 23 7.20 -58.66 -51.08
N PRO A 24 6.72 -59.91 -50.91
CA PRO A 24 5.35 -60.16 -50.44
C PRO A 24 5.04 -59.51 -49.09
N LEU A 25 6.07 -59.32 -48.26
CA LEU A 25 5.96 -58.62 -46.98
C LEU A 25 5.69 -57.11 -47.15
N LEU A 26 6.31 -56.48 -48.15
CA LEU A 26 6.11 -55.05 -48.43
C LEU A 26 4.72 -54.77 -49.01
N GLU A 27 4.23 -55.68 -49.86
CA GLU A 27 2.86 -55.61 -50.40
C GLU A 27 1.84 -55.71 -49.26
N ASP A 28 1.99 -56.69 -48.37
CA ASP A 28 1.13 -56.89 -47.20
C ASP A 28 1.13 -55.67 -46.25
N LEU A 29 2.29 -55.07 -46.00
CA LEU A 29 2.40 -53.86 -45.18
C LEU A 29 1.75 -52.62 -45.84
N ALA A 30 1.84 -52.49 -47.17
CA ALA A 30 1.21 -51.39 -47.91
C ALA A 30 -0.32 -51.51 -47.90
N GLU A 31 -0.86 -52.72 -48.12
CA GLU A 31 -2.30 -52.99 -48.07
C GLU A 31 -2.86 -52.73 -46.66
N GLN A 32 -2.22 -53.29 -45.61
CA GLN A 32 -2.65 -53.08 -44.23
C GLN A 32 -2.61 -51.60 -43.81
N TYR A 33 -1.64 -50.84 -44.32
CA TYR A 33 -1.54 -49.41 -44.03
C TYR A 33 -2.59 -48.59 -44.78
N ALA A 34 -2.90 -48.93 -46.03
CA ALA A 34 -3.97 -48.32 -46.80
C ALA A 34 -5.35 -48.54 -46.15
N ASP A 35 -5.61 -49.75 -45.66
CA ASP A 35 -6.83 -50.10 -44.93
C ASP A 35 -6.95 -49.31 -43.61
N ALA A 36 -5.87 -49.19 -42.85
CA ALA A 36 -5.86 -48.40 -41.62
C ALA A 36 -6.21 -46.92 -41.86
N CYS A 37 -5.66 -46.32 -42.93
CA CYS A 37 -5.98 -44.96 -43.35
C CYS A 37 -7.43 -44.81 -43.80
N ALA A 38 -7.97 -45.79 -44.54
CA ALA A 38 -9.37 -45.79 -44.99
C ALA A 38 -10.34 -45.87 -43.81
N ILE A 39 -10.06 -46.73 -42.82
CA ILE A 39 -10.86 -46.87 -41.59
C ILE A 39 -10.85 -45.57 -40.78
N ALA A 40 -9.69 -44.92 -40.64
CA ALA A 40 -9.57 -43.64 -39.94
C ALA A 40 -10.43 -42.54 -40.61
N ASN A 41 -10.34 -42.40 -41.93
CA ASN A 41 -11.13 -41.41 -42.68
C ASN A 41 -12.64 -41.67 -42.66
N ALA A 42 -13.06 -42.93 -42.71
CA ALA A 42 -14.49 -43.28 -42.61
C ALA A 42 -15.08 -42.88 -41.24
N ARG A 43 -14.30 -43.00 -40.17
CA ARG A 43 -14.69 -42.56 -38.82
C ARG A 43 -14.71 -41.04 -38.69
N LEU A 44 -13.70 -40.35 -39.21
CA LEU A 44 -13.68 -38.88 -39.24
C LEU A 44 -14.89 -38.31 -39.98
N SER A 45 -15.27 -38.92 -41.12
CA SER A 45 -16.43 -38.50 -41.89
C SER A 45 -17.73 -38.58 -41.08
N ARG A 46 -17.92 -39.66 -40.30
CA ARG A 46 -19.09 -39.80 -39.41
C ARG A 46 -19.08 -38.77 -38.29
N CYS A 47 -17.91 -38.51 -37.68
CA CYS A 47 -17.79 -37.45 -36.69
C CYS A 47 -18.18 -36.08 -37.29
N ALA A 48 -17.71 -35.76 -38.50
CA ALA A 48 -18.05 -34.52 -39.19
C ALA A 48 -19.57 -34.39 -39.44
N GLU A 49 -20.24 -35.47 -39.86
CA GLU A 49 -21.69 -35.47 -40.05
C GLU A 49 -22.47 -35.18 -38.76
N PHE A 50 -22.03 -35.73 -37.63
CA PHE A 50 -22.65 -35.47 -36.33
C PHE A 50 -22.47 -34.02 -35.87
N LEU A 51 -21.29 -33.45 -36.10
CA LEU A 51 -20.99 -32.05 -35.80
C LEU A 51 -21.86 -31.09 -36.63
N VAL A 52 -22.01 -31.35 -37.93
CA VAL A 52 -22.88 -30.54 -38.81
C VAL A 52 -24.34 -30.54 -38.36
N LYS A 53 -24.80 -31.64 -37.75
CA LYS A 53 -26.16 -31.78 -37.21
C LYS A 53 -26.33 -31.22 -35.79
N GLY A 54 -25.30 -30.60 -35.21
CA GLY A 54 -25.31 -30.10 -33.83
C GLY A 54 -25.31 -31.20 -32.75
N MET A 55 -25.05 -32.45 -33.13
CA MET A 55 -25.03 -33.61 -32.22
C MET A 55 -23.61 -33.85 -31.68
N ARG A 56 -23.08 -32.89 -30.92
CA ARG A 56 -21.70 -32.93 -30.39
C ARG A 56 -21.39 -34.19 -29.59
N SER A 57 -22.29 -34.60 -28.66
CA SER A 57 -22.06 -35.80 -27.84
C SER A 57 -21.95 -37.10 -28.66
N GLU A 58 -22.66 -37.20 -29.80
CA GLU A 58 -22.58 -38.37 -30.70
C GLU A 58 -21.27 -38.37 -31.50
N ALA A 59 -20.81 -37.20 -31.93
CA ALA A 59 -19.51 -37.05 -32.59
C ALA A 59 -18.35 -37.45 -31.66
N VAL A 60 -18.42 -37.04 -30.38
CA VAL A 60 -17.45 -37.40 -29.35
C VAL A 60 -17.46 -38.90 -29.07
N HIS A 61 -18.65 -39.50 -28.96
CA HIS A 61 -18.78 -40.94 -28.74
C HIS A 61 -18.16 -41.77 -29.87
N GLU A 62 -18.41 -41.39 -31.14
CA GLU A 62 -17.80 -42.04 -32.31
C GLU A 62 -16.27 -41.87 -32.34
N ALA A 63 -15.78 -40.69 -31.92
CA ALA A 63 -14.36 -40.38 -31.86
C ALA A 63 -13.62 -41.19 -30.77
N GLU A 64 -14.22 -41.38 -29.60
CA GLU A 64 -13.64 -42.07 -28.45
C GLU A 64 -13.75 -43.60 -28.53
N GLY A 65 -14.55 -44.14 -29.45
CA GLY A 65 -14.68 -45.58 -29.66
C GLY A 65 -13.31 -46.27 -29.85
N PRO A 66 -13.03 -47.42 -29.24
CA PRO A 66 -11.69 -47.99 -29.21
C PRO A 66 -11.27 -48.64 -30.56
N PRO A 67 -10.04 -48.39 -31.05
CA PRO A 67 -9.09 -47.39 -30.57
C PRO A 67 -9.56 -45.98 -30.94
N SER A 68 -9.36 -44.97 -30.08
CA SER A 68 -9.79 -43.58 -30.38
C SER A 68 -9.31 -43.15 -31.77
N VAL A 69 -10.17 -42.49 -32.55
CA VAL A 69 -9.85 -42.09 -33.92
C VAL A 69 -8.63 -41.15 -33.95
N LEU A 70 -8.49 -40.28 -32.94
CA LEU A 70 -7.33 -39.39 -32.81
C LEU A 70 -6.06 -40.18 -32.52
N THR A 71 -6.12 -41.18 -31.62
CA THR A 71 -4.99 -42.06 -31.32
C THR A 71 -4.58 -42.89 -32.54
N LEU A 72 -5.55 -43.39 -33.31
CA LEU A 72 -5.31 -44.10 -34.56
C LEU A 72 -4.59 -43.18 -35.57
N ILE A 73 -5.05 -41.94 -35.73
CA ILE A 73 -4.46 -40.95 -36.64
C ILE A 73 -3.05 -40.58 -36.22
N ASP A 74 -2.81 -40.35 -34.93
CA ASP A 74 -1.47 -40.02 -34.40
C ASP A 74 -0.46 -41.15 -34.68
N VAL A 75 -0.92 -42.40 -34.64
CA VAL A 75 -0.08 -43.58 -34.92
C VAL A 75 0.23 -43.70 -36.41
N ILE A 76 -0.77 -43.61 -37.28
CA ILE A 76 -0.56 -43.73 -38.73
C ILE A 76 0.15 -42.49 -39.31
N SER A 77 0.10 -41.33 -38.65
CA SER A 77 0.75 -40.09 -39.08
C SER A 77 2.20 -39.97 -38.59
N PHE A 78 3.07 -40.90 -38.99
CA PHE A 78 4.47 -40.95 -38.56
C PHE A 78 5.42 -40.06 -39.40
N GLN A 79 6.57 -39.70 -38.83
CA GLN A 79 7.54 -38.77 -39.44
C GLN A 79 8.01 -39.19 -40.84
N GLU A 80 8.17 -40.48 -41.09
CA GLU A 80 8.63 -41.02 -42.36
C GLU A 80 7.51 -41.23 -43.40
N LEU A 81 6.28 -40.79 -43.13
CA LEU A 81 5.11 -41.03 -43.98
C LEU A 81 5.30 -40.55 -45.43
N THR A 82 5.92 -39.38 -45.64
CA THR A 82 6.21 -38.88 -46.99
C THR A 82 7.21 -39.79 -47.72
N LYS A 83 8.17 -40.36 -46.99
CA LYS A 83 9.11 -41.34 -47.57
C LYS A 83 8.39 -42.64 -47.90
N TRP A 84 7.49 -43.09 -47.03
CA TRP A 84 6.65 -44.27 -47.29
C TRP A 84 5.78 -44.09 -48.53
N ARG A 85 5.13 -42.92 -48.68
CA ARG A 85 4.32 -42.60 -49.86
C ARG A 85 5.13 -42.66 -51.15
N ASN A 86 6.29 -42.01 -51.17
CA ASN A 86 7.16 -42.01 -52.35
C ASN A 86 7.67 -43.44 -52.62
N PHE A 87 8.00 -44.19 -51.58
CA PHE A 87 8.44 -45.58 -51.68
C PHE A 87 7.36 -46.49 -52.27
N CYS A 88 6.11 -46.39 -51.81
CA CYS A 88 4.97 -47.09 -52.39
C CYS A 88 4.75 -46.71 -53.86
N GLN A 89 4.86 -45.42 -54.18
CA GLN A 89 4.70 -44.93 -55.55
C GLN A 89 5.81 -45.42 -56.49
N ASP A 90 7.06 -45.36 -56.06
CA ASP A 90 8.24 -45.72 -56.87
C ASP A 90 8.30 -47.23 -57.14
N LEU A 91 7.81 -48.06 -56.21
CA LEU A 91 7.77 -49.52 -56.34
C LEU A 91 6.42 -50.08 -56.83
N GLY A 92 5.42 -49.23 -57.07
CA GLY A 92 4.10 -49.65 -57.55
C GLY A 92 3.27 -50.44 -56.52
N LEU A 93 3.45 -50.17 -55.23
CA LEU A 93 2.65 -50.75 -54.14
C LEU A 93 1.30 -50.02 -53.99
N GLU A 94 0.39 -50.62 -53.21
CA GLU A 94 -0.92 -50.02 -52.92
C GLU A 94 -0.78 -48.63 -52.29
N MET A 95 -1.51 -47.66 -52.83
CA MET A 95 -1.48 -46.27 -52.39
C MET A 95 -2.57 -46.03 -51.34
N PHE A 96 -2.22 -45.32 -50.27
CA PHE A 96 -3.13 -45.01 -49.17
C PHE A 96 -3.76 -43.61 -49.31
N PRO A 97 -5.01 -43.42 -48.87
CA PRO A 97 -5.67 -42.11 -48.91
C PRO A 97 -5.05 -41.11 -47.92
N ASP A 98 -5.14 -39.82 -48.24
CA ASP A 98 -4.77 -38.74 -47.32
C ASP A 98 -5.73 -38.63 -46.15
N ILE A 99 -5.22 -38.34 -44.95
CA ILE A 99 -6.04 -38.09 -43.76
C ILE A 99 -6.58 -36.65 -43.80
N ASP A 100 -7.88 -36.49 -43.55
CA ASP A 100 -8.53 -35.18 -43.47
C ASP A 100 -8.21 -34.47 -42.14
N PHE A 101 -7.05 -33.83 -42.08
CA PHE A 101 -6.59 -33.11 -40.89
C PHE A 101 -7.45 -31.89 -40.54
N ASP A 102 -8.19 -31.31 -41.49
CA ASP A 102 -9.10 -30.20 -41.20
C ASP A 102 -10.26 -30.68 -40.32
N THR A 103 -10.78 -31.88 -40.60
CA THR A 103 -11.81 -32.53 -39.76
C THR A 103 -11.23 -32.98 -38.42
N VAL A 104 -9.96 -33.41 -38.37
CA VAL A 104 -9.27 -33.77 -37.12
C VAL A 104 -9.16 -32.60 -36.16
N GLU A 105 -8.71 -31.44 -36.64
CA GLU A 105 -8.57 -30.25 -35.81
C GLU A 105 -9.93 -29.73 -35.32
N LYS A 106 -10.94 -29.73 -36.19
CA LYS A 106 -12.33 -29.43 -35.77
C LYS A 106 -12.81 -30.39 -34.68
N LEU A 107 -12.58 -31.69 -34.85
CA LEU A 107 -12.99 -32.68 -33.86
C LEU A 107 -12.26 -32.52 -32.51
N ARG A 108 -10.97 -32.15 -32.51
CA ARG A 108 -10.20 -31.85 -31.28
C ARG A 108 -10.79 -30.68 -30.52
N VAL A 109 -11.17 -29.60 -31.21
CA VAL A 109 -11.82 -28.42 -30.61
C VAL A 109 -13.18 -28.80 -30.01
N GLU A 110 -13.97 -29.60 -30.72
CA GLU A 110 -15.31 -30.02 -30.27
C GLU A 110 -15.25 -31.00 -29.08
N LEU A 111 -14.25 -31.91 -29.05
CA LEU A 111 -13.98 -32.79 -27.91
C LEU A 111 -13.64 -31.99 -26.64
N ALA A 112 -12.74 -31.01 -26.76
CA ALA A 112 -12.37 -30.14 -25.64
C ALA A 112 -13.57 -29.31 -25.14
N THR A 113 -14.42 -28.87 -26.07
CA THR A 113 -15.64 -28.11 -25.75
C THR A 113 -16.68 -28.99 -25.04
N GLU A 114 -16.90 -30.23 -25.48
CA GLU A 114 -17.78 -31.20 -24.80
C GLU A 114 -17.28 -31.53 -23.39
N GLU A 115 -15.97 -31.72 -23.21
CA GLU A 115 -15.38 -31.96 -21.89
C GLU A 115 -15.64 -30.79 -20.93
N ALA A 116 -15.46 -29.55 -21.41
CA ALA A 116 -15.73 -28.35 -20.63
C ALA A 116 -17.22 -28.16 -20.28
N LEU A 117 -18.14 -28.60 -21.15
CA LEU A 117 -19.59 -28.48 -20.95
C LEU A 117 -20.21 -29.69 -20.24
N SER A 118 -19.50 -30.82 -20.14
CA SER A 118 -19.95 -32.08 -19.53
C SER A 118 -20.58 -31.91 -18.13
N PRO A 119 -20.04 -31.08 -17.21
CA PRO A 119 -20.68 -30.85 -15.91
C PRO A 119 -22.06 -30.18 -16.03
N LEU A 120 -22.20 -29.21 -16.94
CA LEU A 120 -23.47 -28.49 -17.17
C LEU A 120 -24.48 -29.38 -17.88
N LEU A 121 -24.07 -30.17 -18.87
CA LEU A 121 -24.94 -31.13 -19.56
C LEU A 121 -25.46 -32.22 -18.62
N ARG A 122 -24.62 -32.71 -17.69
CA ARG A 122 -25.05 -33.64 -16.65
C ARG A 122 -26.07 -33.00 -15.70
N ARG A 123 -25.84 -31.76 -15.29
CA ARG A 123 -26.78 -31.00 -14.45
C ARG A 123 -28.11 -30.78 -15.17
N TYR A 124 -28.07 -30.37 -16.45
CA TYR A 124 -29.26 -30.18 -17.27
C TYR A 124 -30.09 -31.47 -17.40
N ARG A 125 -29.47 -32.60 -17.76
CA ARG A 125 -30.15 -33.90 -17.88
C ARG A 125 -30.84 -34.31 -16.57
N ARG A 126 -30.18 -34.06 -15.43
CA ARG A 126 -30.78 -34.33 -14.11
C ARG A 126 -32.01 -33.45 -13.86
N LEU A 127 -31.90 -32.14 -14.06
CA LEU A 127 -33.00 -31.21 -13.80
C LEU A 127 -34.22 -31.50 -14.70
N VAL A 128 -33.97 -31.93 -15.94
CA VAL A 128 -35.02 -32.41 -16.85
C VAL A 128 -35.70 -33.67 -16.28
N HIS A 129 -34.95 -34.59 -15.68
CA HIS A 129 -35.51 -35.77 -15.02
C HIS A 129 -36.26 -35.45 -13.72
N ASP A 130 -35.78 -34.48 -12.95
CA ASP A 130 -36.36 -34.06 -11.67
C ASP A 130 -37.62 -33.18 -11.87
N GLY A 131 -37.83 -32.67 -13.07
CA GLY A 131 -39.01 -31.87 -13.43
C GLY A 131 -38.97 -30.44 -12.90
N ASP A 132 -37.78 -29.83 -12.81
CA ASP A 132 -37.59 -28.45 -12.36
C ASP A 132 -37.31 -27.50 -13.55
N PRO A 133 -38.35 -26.85 -14.11
CA PRO A 133 -38.22 -26.02 -15.31
C PRO A 133 -37.42 -24.74 -15.08
N ASP A 134 -37.47 -24.13 -13.89
CA ASP A 134 -36.78 -22.87 -13.59
C ASP A 134 -35.27 -23.10 -13.50
N SER A 135 -34.84 -24.15 -12.80
CA SER A 135 -33.42 -24.54 -12.77
C SER A 135 -32.92 -24.98 -14.15
N CYS A 136 -33.77 -25.60 -14.97
CA CYS A 136 -33.44 -25.93 -16.36
C CYS A 136 -33.18 -24.68 -17.21
N ILE A 137 -33.99 -23.62 -17.06
CA ILE A 137 -33.81 -22.33 -17.74
C ILE A 137 -32.46 -21.71 -17.37
N GLU A 138 -32.09 -21.72 -16.10
CA GLU A 138 -30.79 -21.20 -15.65
C GLU A 138 -29.61 -21.92 -16.32
N VAL A 139 -29.63 -23.25 -16.29
CA VAL A 139 -28.55 -24.07 -16.87
C VAL A 139 -28.51 -23.93 -18.39
N LEU A 140 -29.65 -23.84 -19.07
CA LEU A 140 -29.70 -23.62 -20.52
C LEU A 140 -29.20 -22.22 -20.92
N ARG A 141 -29.49 -21.18 -20.14
CA ARG A 141 -28.93 -19.84 -20.35
C ARG A 141 -27.41 -19.85 -20.17
N GLU A 142 -26.90 -20.59 -19.19
CA GLU A 142 -25.47 -20.77 -18.97
C GLU A 142 -24.81 -21.56 -20.12
N LEU A 143 -25.41 -22.67 -20.55
CA LEU A 143 -24.96 -23.44 -21.72
C LEU A 143 -24.92 -22.57 -22.98
N ARG A 144 -25.96 -21.79 -23.26
CA ARG A 144 -26.01 -20.87 -24.40
C ARG A 144 -24.98 -19.75 -24.32
N SER A 145 -24.66 -19.27 -23.11
CA SER A 145 -23.62 -18.24 -22.94
C SER A 145 -22.21 -18.77 -23.25
N ARG A 146 -21.99 -20.08 -23.04
CA ARG A 146 -20.69 -20.75 -23.26
C ARG A 146 -20.59 -21.40 -24.65
N ASP A 147 -21.72 -21.70 -25.27
CA ASP A 147 -21.86 -22.37 -26.56
C ASP A 147 -22.96 -21.70 -27.38
N SER A 148 -22.73 -20.46 -27.81
CA SER A 148 -23.75 -19.64 -28.48
C SER A 148 -24.07 -20.09 -29.90
N GLU A 149 -23.20 -20.88 -30.52
CA GLU A 149 -23.33 -21.32 -31.92
C GLU A 149 -24.21 -22.58 -32.07
N ASN A 150 -24.52 -23.27 -30.96
CA ASN A 150 -25.33 -24.47 -31.00
C ASN A 150 -26.84 -24.14 -31.08
N PRO A 151 -27.53 -24.60 -32.15
CA PRO A 151 -28.93 -24.27 -32.39
C PRO A 151 -29.92 -24.97 -31.45
N VAL A 152 -29.50 -26.04 -30.75
CA VAL A 152 -30.39 -26.84 -29.88
C VAL A 152 -30.72 -26.14 -28.56
N TRP A 153 -29.80 -25.30 -28.05
CA TRP A 153 -30.01 -24.56 -26.79
C TRP A 153 -31.15 -23.54 -26.85
N PRO A 154 -31.21 -22.63 -27.85
CA PRO A 154 -32.30 -21.66 -27.92
C PRO A 154 -33.68 -22.31 -28.12
N GLU A 155 -33.77 -23.41 -28.86
CA GLU A 155 -35.04 -24.13 -29.07
C GLU A 155 -35.61 -24.69 -27.76
N ASN A 156 -34.77 -25.37 -26.97
CA ASN A 156 -35.18 -25.92 -25.67
C ASN A 156 -35.47 -24.81 -24.64
N LEU A 157 -34.67 -23.75 -24.65
CA LEU A 157 -34.84 -22.62 -23.74
C LEU A 157 -36.14 -21.86 -24.02
N GLN A 158 -36.48 -21.65 -25.29
CA GLN A 158 -37.71 -20.95 -25.68
C GLN A 158 -38.97 -21.63 -25.12
N GLN A 159 -39.06 -22.96 -25.20
CA GLN A 159 -40.23 -23.69 -24.71
C GLN A 159 -40.44 -23.54 -23.20
N LEU A 160 -39.35 -23.58 -22.42
CA LEU A 160 -39.41 -23.42 -20.97
C LEU A 160 -39.72 -21.97 -20.58
N GLU A 161 -39.11 -21.00 -21.25
CA GLU A 161 -39.33 -19.57 -20.96
C GLU A 161 -40.74 -19.11 -21.35
N GLU A 162 -41.34 -19.68 -22.39
CA GLU A 162 -42.75 -19.44 -22.75
C GLU A 162 -43.72 -19.96 -21.66
N GLN A 163 -43.38 -21.07 -21.01
CA GLN A 163 -44.14 -21.59 -19.86
C GLN A 163 -43.97 -20.69 -18.64
N GLN A 164 -42.73 -20.32 -18.32
CA GLN A 164 -42.40 -19.43 -17.21
C GLN A 164 -43.08 -18.05 -17.36
N LEU A 165 -43.13 -17.51 -18.58
CA LEU A 165 -43.75 -16.22 -18.87
C LEU A 165 -45.24 -16.18 -18.50
N ARG A 166 -45.96 -17.31 -18.60
CA ARG A 166 -47.38 -17.40 -18.17
C ARG A 166 -47.56 -17.18 -16.67
N VAL A 167 -46.53 -17.45 -15.88
CA VAL A 167 -46.51 -17.24 -14.42
C VAL A 167 -46.00 -15.84 -14.08
N LEU A 168 -44.98 -15.35 -14.79
CA LEU A 168 -44.38 -14.03 -14.53
C LEU A 168 -45.32 -12.88 -14.87
N VAL A 169 -46.15 -13.00 -15.91
CA VAL A 169 -47.06 -11.91 -16.34
C VAL A 169 -48.03 -11.50 -15.22
N PRO A 170 -48.79 -12.41 -14.58
CA PRO A 170 -49.60 -12.07 -13.41
C PRO A 170 -48.79 -11.49 -12.24
N GLN A 171 -47.63 -12.07 -11.91
CA GLN A 171 -46.79 -11.61 -10.80
C GLN A 171 -46.33 -10.17 -10.97
N VAL A 172 -46.01 -9.75 -12.20
CA VAL A 172 -45.65 -8.36 -12.51
C VAL A 172 -46.84 -7.44 -12.30
N GLN A 173 -48.04 -7.84 -12.72
CA GLN A 173 -49.25 -7.04 -12.55
C GLN A 173 -49.60 -6.86 -11.07
N ASP A 174 -49.50 -7.93 -10.28
CA ASP A 174 -49.72 -7.91 -8.83
C ASP A 174 -48.68 -7.01 -8.14
N ALA A 175 -47.39 -7.16 -8.47
CA ALA A 175 -46.33 -6.34 -7.88
C ALA A 175 -46.45 -4.84 -8.21
N ILE A 176 -46.92 -4.50 -9.42
CA ILE A 176 -47.23 -3.11 -9.79
C ILE A 176 -48.44 -2.60 -8.99
N ALA A 177 -49.50 -3.40 -8.85
CA ALA A 177 -50.71 -3.01 -8.11
C ALA A 177 -50.44 -2.82 -6.61
N ASP A 178 -49.59 -3.67 -6.02
CA ASP A 178 -49.19 -3.62 -4.61
C ASP A 178 -48.14 -2.53 -4.34
N GLY A 179 -47.58 -1.90 -5.38
CA GLY A 179 -46.54 -0.89 -5.26
C GLY A 179 -45.19 -1.47 -4.77
N ASP A 180 -44.97 -2.78 -4.91
CA ASP A 180 -43.72 -3.43 -4.51
C ASP A 180 -42.62 -3.19 -5.55
N LEU A 181 -41.96 -2.05 -5.44
CA LEU A 181 -40.87 -1.65 -6.33
C LEU A 181 -39.65 -2.58 -6.25
N ALA A 182 -39.45 -3.33 -5.16
CA ALA A 182 -38.35 -4.29 -5.09
C ALA A 182 -38.64 -5.50 -5.97
N GLU A 183 -39.86 -6.01 -5.90
CA GLU A 183 -40.31 -7.13 -6.70
C GLU A 183 -40.46 -6.76 -8.18
N VAL A 184 -40.95 -5.57 -8.50
CA VAL A 184 -41.01 -5.06 -9.89
C VAL A 184 -39.60 -4.98 -10.52
N ARG A 185 -38.56 -4.58 -9.76
CA ARG A 185 -37.17 -4.59 -10.25
C ARG A 185 -36.65 -6.00 -10.49
N ARG A 186 -36.92 -6.93 -9.58
CA ARG A 186 -36.52 -8.34 -9.71
C ARG A 186 -37.15 -8.97 -10.96
N LEU A 187 -38.46 -8.77 -11.13
CA LEU A 187 -39.21 -9.28 -12.27
C LEU A 187 -38.77 -8.61 -13.58
N ASN A 188 -38.48 -7.30 -13.58
CA ASN A 188 -37.91 -6.63 -14.74
C ASN A 188 -36.59 -7.27 -15.19
N ALA A 189 -35.69 -7.57 -14.25
CA ALA A 189 -34.41 -8.21 -14.57
C ALA A 189 -34.58 -9.60 -15.22
N GLU A 190 -35.58 -10.36 -14.78
CA GLU A 190 -35.92 -11.66 -15.37
C GLU A 190 -36.56 -11.53 -16.77
N LEU A 191 -37.43 -10.54 -16.97
CA LEU A 191 -38.05 -10.26 -18.26
C LEU A 191 -37.06 -9.70 -19.29
N THR A 192 -36.07 -8.92 -18.84
CA THR A 192 -35.04 -8.32 -19.70
C THR A 192 -33.72 -9.09 -19.70
N HIS A 193 -33.72 -10.36 -19.28
CA HIS A 193 -32.50 -11.14 -19.17
C HIS A 193 -31.81 -11.28 -20.56
N PRO A 194 -30.49 -11.04 -20.70
CA PRO A 194 -29.82 -11.02 -22.01
C PRO A 194 -29.88 -12.33 -22.81
N GLN A 195 -29.96 -13.46 -22.09
CA GLN A 195 -30.04 -14.80 -22.69
C GLN A 195 -31.48 -15.28 -22.92
N ARG A 196 -32.50 -14.46 -22.65
CA ARG A 196 -33.90 -14.83 -22.92
C ARG A 196 -34.14 -14.95 -24.42
N VAL A 197 -34.84 -16.00 -24.83
CA VAL A 197 -35.23 -16.27 -26.22
C VAL A 197 -36.71 -15.96 -26.41
N ALA A 198 -37.56 -16.33 -25.44
CA ALA A 198 -38.99 -16.13 -25.54
C ALA A 198 -39.34 -14.63 -25.55
N PRO A 199 -40.09 -14.13 -26.55
CA PRO A 199 -40.43 -12.71 -26.65
C PRO A 199 -41.39 -12.30 -25.53
N VAL A 200 -41.04 -11.23 -24.81
CA VAL A 200 -41.89 -10.64 -23.77
C VAL A 200 -42.89 -9.65 -24.38
N PRO A 201 -44.16 -9.60 -23.91
CA PRO A 201 -45.13 -8.62 -24.36
C PRO A 201 -44.63 -7.18 -24.13
N LYS A 202 -44.60 -6.39 -25.21
CA LYS A 202 -44.09 -5.01 -25.19
C LYS A 202 -44.86 -4.11 -24.22
N ASP A 203 -46.18 -4.31 -24.13
CA ASP A 203 -47.04 -3.54 -23.23
C ASP A 203 -46.66 -3.76 -21.77
N LEU A 204 -46.30 -5.00 -21.38
CA LEU A 204 -45.86 -5.32 -20.02
C LEU A 204 -44.52 -4.64 -19.68
N LEU A 205 -43.54 -4.71 -20.60
CA LEU A 205 -42.25 -4.02 -20.42
C LEU A 205 -42.42 -2.50 -20.32
N SER A 206 -43.35 -1.93 -21.08
CA SER A 206 -43.64 -0.49 -21.01
C SER A 206 -44.26 -0.09 -19.67
N GLN A 207 -45.14 -0.92 -19.10
CA GLN A 207 -45.75 -0.69 -17.78
C GLN A 207 -44.72 -0.81 -16.65
N VAL A 208 -43.87 -1.83 -16.70
CA VAL A 208 -42.78 -2.02 -15.74
C VAL A 208 -41.79 -0.87 -15.80
N SER A 209 -41.35 -0.50 -17.00
CA SER A 209 -40.44 0.63 -17.21
C SER A 209 -41.05 1.94 -16.71
N ALA A 210 -42.31 2.23 -17.03
CA ALA A 210 -42.98 3.44 -16.55
C ALA A 210 -43.09 3.49 -15.02
N THR A 211 -43.35 2.35 -14.38
CA THR A 211 -43.42 2.23 -12.90
C THR A 211 -42.05 2.47 -12.26
N LEU A 212 -40.99 1.89 -12.81
CA LEU A 212 -39.62 2.07 -12.31
C LEU A 212 -39.10 3.48 -12.53
N GLU A 213 -39.41 4.10 -13.67
CA GLU A 213 -39.05 5.50 -13.96
C GLU A 213 -39.83 6.47 -13.06
N ALA A 214 -41.12 6.24 -12.80
CA ALA A 214 -41.90 7.05 -11.88
C ALA A 214 -41.34 6.98 -10.44
N ALA A 215 -40.95 5.79 -9.98
CA ALA A 215 -40.32 5.61 -8.68
C ALA A 215 -38.95 6.30 -8.59
N ARG A 216 -38.14 6.19 -9.65
CA ARG A 216 -36.84 6.85 -9.75
C ARG A 216 -36.98 8.37 -9.71
N LEU A 217 -37.98 8.92 -10.40
CA LEU A 217 -38.27 10.34 -10.40
C LEU A 217 -38.66 10.83 -8.99
N GLN A 218 -39.47 10.06 -8.27
CA GLN A 218 -39.87 10.38 -6.90
C GLN A 218 -38.71 10.32 -5.89
N GLU A 219 -37.80 9.37 -6.05
CA GLU A 219 -36.57 9.28 -5.24
C GLU A 219 -35.67 10.49 -5.49
N LEU A 220 -35.48 10.86 -6.76
CA LEU A 220 -34.71 12.02 -7.16
C LEU A 220 -35.31 13.34 -6.65
N GLU A 221 -36.64 13.47 -6.67
CA GLU A 221 -37.34 14.63 -6.07
C GLU A 221 -37.06 14.76 -4.57
N ARG A 222 -37.05 13.66 -3.83
CA ARG A 222 -36.72 13.66 -2.39
C ARG A 222 -35.27 14.04 -2.14
N ASP A 223 -34.35 13.51 -2.94
CA ASP A 223 -32.91 13.79 -2.81
C ASP A 223 -32.59 15.25 -3.13
N VAL A 224 -33.18 15.79 -4.21
CA VAL A 224 -33.08 17.21 -4.54
C VAL A 224 -33.68 18.06 -3.43
N GLY A 225 -34.85 17.71 -2.89
CA GLY A 225 -35.47 18.43 -1.78
C GLY A 225 -34.61 18.45 -0.51
N ALA A 226 -34.06 17.30 -0.11
CA ALA A 226 -33.18 17.21 1.06
C ALA A 226 -31.88 18.02 0.87
N LEU A 227 -31.29 17.96 -0.33
CA LEU A 227 -30.10 18.72 -0.68
C LEU A 227 -30.36 20.24 -0.57
N MET A 228 -31.50 20.73 -1.04
CA MET A 228 -31.86 22.15 -0.95
C MET A 228 -32.00 22.61 0.50
N VAL A 229 -32.63 21.81 1.37
CA VAL A 229 -32.77 22.10 2.80
C VAL A 229 -31.41 22.13 3.51
N ASP A 230 -30.50 21.21 3.15
CA ASP A 230 -29.14 21.21 3.68
C ASP A 230 -28.34 22.43 3.18
N LEU A 231 -28.51 22.82 1.91
CA LEU A 231 -27.82 23.96 1.32
C LEU A 231 -28.26 25.28 1.96
N GLU A 232 -29.56 25.46 2.19
CA GLU A 232 -30.11 26.64 2.88
C GLU A 232 -29.55 26.78 4.31
N ARG A 233 -29.46 25.67 5.04
CA ARG A 233 -28.87 25.63 6.39
C ARG A 233 -27.41 26.02 6.39
N VAL A 234 -26.64 25.50 5.44
CA VAL A 234 -25.20 25.79 5.31
C VAL A 234 -24.94 27.26 4.98
N LEU A 235 -25.79 27.89 4.17
CA LEU A 235 -25.67 29.34 3.91
C LEU A 235 -25.97 30.18 5.15
N SER A 236 -26.90 29.73 6.00
CA SER A 236 -27.16 30.36 7.30
C SER A 236 -25.96 30.20 8.25
N ASP A 237 -25.41 29.00 8.33
CA ASP A 237 -24.32 28.65 9.26
C ASP A 237 -22.94 29.14 8.80
N ARG A 238 -22.83 29.63 7.56
CA ARG A 238 -21.59 30.12 6.91
C ARG A 238 -20.46 29.09 6.84
N ASP A 239 -20.80 27.82 6.64
CA ASP A 239 -19.83 26.72 6.49
C ASP A 239 -19.42 26.54 5.02
N VAL A 240 -18.28 27.13 4.64
CA VAL A 240 -17.80 27.18 3.25
C VAL A 240 -17.43 25.78 2.73
N GLU A 241 -16.83 24.92 3.56
CA GLU A 241 -16.42 23.57 3.16
C GLU A 241 -17.63 22.69 2.87
N ARG A 242 -18.64 22.76 3.74
CA ARG A 242 -19.87 22.00 3.57
C ARG A 242 -20.70 22.49 2.39
N ALA A 243 -20.66 23.77 2.06
CA ALA A 243 -21.29 24.30 0.85
C ALA A 243 -20.63 23.75 -0.42
N GLY A 244 -19.29 23.70 -0.46
CA GLY A 244 -18.55 23.10 -1.58
C GLY A 244 -18.93 21.64 -1.79
N TYR A 245 -19.05 20.86 -0.71
CA TYR A 245 -19.51 19.46 -0.78
C TYR A 245 -20.94 19.31 -1.33
N LEU A 246 -21.88 20.12 -0.84
CA LEU A 246 -23.28 20.06 -1.30
C LEU A 246 -23.45 20.53 -2.74
N LEU A 247 -22.67 21.53 -3.18
CA LEU A 247 -22.63 21.97 -4.57
C LEU A 247 -22.03 20.92 -5.49
N GLY A 248 -20.99 20.20 -5.06
CA GLY A 248 -20.47 19.03 -5.80
C GLY A 248 -21.50 17.89 -5.90
N ARG A 249 -22.23 17.61 -4.82
CA ARG A 249 -23.32 16.62 -4.83
C ARG A 249 -24.48 17.06 -5.75
N TRP A 250 -24.73 18.36 -5.89
CA TRP A 250 -25.67 18.88 -6.89
C TRP A 250 -25.18 18.62 -8.32
N GLU A 251 -23.90 18.84 -8.62
CA GLU A 251 -23.34 18.59 -9.95
C GLU A 251 -23.52 17.12 -10.40
N GLU A 252 -23.40 16.18 -9.48
CA GLU A 252 -23.63 14.75 -9.74
C GLU A 252 -25.12 14.44 -10.02
N LEU A 253 -26.04 15.09 -9.32
CA LEU A 253 -27.50 14.89 -9.47
C LEU A 253 -28.09 15.69 -10.65
N SER A 254 -27.40 16.73 -11.10
CA SER A 254 -27.86 17.70 -12.11
C SER A 254 -28.33 17.10 -13.44
N PRO A 255 -27.67 16.10 -14.06
CA PRO A 255 -28.09 15.54 -15.36
C PRO A 255 -29.50 14.95 -15.35
N ALA A 256 -29.94 14.40 -14.22
CA ALA A 256 -31.27 13.84 -14.05
C ALA A 256 -32.23 14.78 -13.30
N GLY A 257 -31.71 15.61 -12.37
CA GLY A 257 -32.49 16.40 -11.42
C GLY A 257 -32.81 17.83 -11.86
N SER A 258 -32.19 18.33 -12.94
CA SER A 258 -32.38 19.72 -13.41
C SER A 258 -33.84 20.07 -13.73
N GLY A 259 -34.64 19.09 -14.20
CA GLY A 259 -36.06 19.27 -14.49
C GLY A 259 -36.95 19.42 -13.24
N LEU A 260 -36.43 19.04 -12.06
CA LEU A 260 -37.16 19.02 -10.78
C LEU A 260 -36.95 20.30 -9.95
N LEU A 261 -36.11 21.22 -10.42
CA LEU A 261 -35.82 22.46 -9.68
C LEU A 261 -36.93 23.51 -9.84
N SER A 262 -37.50 23.91 -8.71
CA SER A 262 -38.32 25.12 -8.62
C SER A 262 -37.50 26.38 -8.92
N SER A 263 -38.18 27.50 -9.16
CA SER A 263 -37.52 28.82 -9.29
C SER A 263 -36.78 29.21 -8.01
N ALA A 264 -37.30 28.84 -6.84
CA ALA A 264 -36.66 29.06 -5.55
C ALA A 264 -35.38 28.23 -5.38
N HIS A 265 -35.39 26.95 -5.77
CA HIS A 265 -34.19 26.10 -5.71
C HIS A 265 -33.07 26.62 -6.61
N ARG A 266 -33.41 27.10 -7.82
CA ARG A 266 -32.43 27.73 -8.72
C ARG A 266 -31.80 28.99 -8.14
N ALA A 267 -32.61 29.83 -7.50
CA ALA A 267 -32.11 31.03 -6.82
C ALA A 267 -31.18 30.67 -5.65
N LEU A 268 -31.55 29.67 -4.84
CA LEU A 268 -30.74 29.21 -3.70
C LEU A 268 -29.39 28.62 -4.16
N LEU A 269 -29.39 27.79 -5.20
CA LEU A 269 -28.15 27.25 -5.79
C LEU A 269 -27.24 28.36 -6.31
N SER A 270 -27.79 29.31 -7.08
CA SER A 270 -27.01 30.47 -7.55
C SER A 270 -26.42 31.26 -6.39
N GLN A 271 -27.22 31.53 -5.36
CA GLN A 271 -26.78 32.24 -4.17
C GLN A 271 -25.66 31.50 -3.44
N ALA A 272 -25.78 30.17 -3.33
CA ALA A 272 -24.78 29.33 -2.68
C ALA A 272 -23.47 29.28 -3.46
N THR A 273 -23.54 29.11 -4.77
CA THR A 273 -22.37 29.13 -5.67
C THR A 273 -21.68 30.48 -5.60
N ASP A 274 -22.42 31.58 -5.75
CA ASP A 274 -21.86 32.95 -5.69
C ASP A 274 -21.24 33.26 -4.33
N TRP A 275 -21.81 32.74 -3.24
CA TRP A 275 -21.24 32.90 -1.90
C TRP A 275 -19.96 32.07 -1.72
N HIS A 276 -20.00 30.78 -2.06
CA HIS A 276 -18.84 29.88 -1.98
C HIS A 276 -17.67 30.41 -2.80
N ASP A 277 -17.91 30.84 -4.04
CA ASP A 277 -16.87 31.36 -4.92
C ASP A 277 -16.25 32.66 -4.39
N ARG A 278 -17.07 33.54 -3.78
CA ARG A 278 -16.57 34.77 -3.14
C ARG A 278 -15.70 34.46 -1.92
N GLU A 279 -16.11 33.53 -1.06
CA GLU A 279 -15.33 33.14 0.13
C GLU A 279 -14.02 32.46 -0.26
N MET A 280 -14.06 31.55 -1.26
CA MET A 280 -12.86 30.89 -1.77
C MET A 280 -11.92 31.86 -2.47
N ALA A 281 -12.43 32.83 -3.23
CA ALA A 281 -11.62 33.91 -3.80
C ALA A 281 -11.01 34.81 -2.70
N GLY A 282 -11.74 35.04 -1.60
CA GLY A 282 -11.24 35.74 -0.42
C GLY A 282 -10.06 35.00 0.23
N ARG A 283 -10.21 33.70 0.52
CA ARG A 283 -9.14 32.85 1.07
C ARG A 283 -7.92 32.80 0.16
N ARG A 284 -8.11 32.68 -1.16
CA ARG A 284 -7.01 32.69 -2.14
C ARG A 284 -6.25 34.02 -2.13
N LYS A 285 -6.95 35.16 -2.00
CA LYS A 285 -6.32 36.48 -1.88
C LYS A 285 -5.55 36.65 -0.56
N GLU A 286 -6.05 36.08 0.53
CA GLU A 286 -5.35 36.09 1.82
C GLU A 286 -4.07 35.28 1.76
N GLN A 287 -4.13 34.05 1.24
CA GLN A 287 -2.96 33.19 1.07
C GLN A 287 -1.91 33.86 0.16
N ALA A 288 -2.34 34.44 -0.96
CA ALA A 288 -1.44 35.15 -1.87
C ALA A 288 -0.77 36.38 -1.23
N PHE A 289 -1.45 37.05 -0.29
CA PHE A 289 -0.86 38.14 0.49
C PHE A 289 0.17 37.61 1.50
N GLU A 290 -0.14 36.54 2.23
CA GLU A 290 0.80 35.89 3.15
C GLU A 290 2.06 35.38 2.44
N ASP A 291 1.90 34.73 1.29
CA ASP A 291 3.01 34.25 0.46
C ASP A 291 3.88 35.42 -0.05
N ALA A 292 3.26 36.54 -0.44
CA ALA A 292 3.97 37.75 -0.86
C ALA A 292 4.74 38.40 0.30
N VAL A 293 4.18 38.39 1.53
CA VAL A 293 4.87 38.85 2.75
C VAL A 293 6.07 37.95 3.05
N ALA A 294 5.92 36.63 2.95
CA ALA A 294 7.01 35.68 3.17
C ALA A 294 8.15 35.85 2.15
N ALA A 295 7.82 35.99 0.86
CA ALA A 295 8.79 36.22 -0.20
C ALA A 295 9.56 37.56 -0.04
N MET A 296 8.91 38.59 0.53
CA MET A 296 9.55 39.86 0.87
C MET A 296 10.57 39.69 2.02
N TRP A 297 10.20 38.96 3.06
CA TRP A 297 11.12 38.65 4.17
C TRP A 297 12.37 37.91 3.68
N GLU A 298 12.21 36.96 2.76
CA GLU A 298 13.32 36.24 2.13
C GLU A 298 14.25 37.17 1.33
N ALA A 299 13.68 38.05 0.49
CA ALA A 299 14.46 38.98 -0.32
C ALA A 299 15.30 39.96 0.52
N VAL A 300 14.72 40.48 1.61
CA VAL A 300 15.37 41.44 2.53
C VAL A 300 16.34 40.77 3.50
N GLY A 301 16.09 39.51 3.86
CA GLY A 301 16.93 38.68 4.72
C GLY A 301 18.19 38.13 4.04
N SER A 302 18.30 38.25 2.71
CA SER A 302 19.48 37.81 1.97
C SER A 302 20.75 38.59 2.37
N ALA A 303 21.90 37.90 2.38
CA ALA A 303 23.19 38.51 2.71
C ALA A 303 23.60 39.62 1.72
N GLU A 304 23.13 39.51 0.47
CA GLU A 304 23.33 40.50 -0.59
C GLU A 304 21.99 40.84 -1.28
N PRO A 305 21.19 41.74 -0.69
CA PRO A 305 19.92 42.12 -1.28
C PRO A 305 20.14 42.90 -2.58
N HIS A 306 19.59 42.36 -3.66
CA HIS A 306 19.64 42.98 -4.98
C HIS A 306 18.53 44.03 -5.11
N ALA A 307 18.89 45.21 -5.61
CA ALA A 307 17.97 46.36 -5.68
C ALA A 307 16.71 46.07 -6.51
N ASP A 308 16.89 45.37 -7.64
CA ASP A 308 15.80 45.09 -8.56
C ASP A 308 14.79 44.09 -7.95
N THR A 309 15.30 43.03 -7.29
CA THR A 309 14.48 42.02 -6.63
C THR A 309 13.71 42.57 -5.43
N VAL A 310 14.35 43.38 -4.58
CA VAL A 310 13.67 44.00 -3.43
C VAL A 310 12.61 45.00 -3.91
N ASN A 311 12.89 45.76 -4.97
CA ASN A 311 11.93 46.72 -5.53
C ASN A 311 10.73 46.05 -6.22
N GLU A 312 10.95 44.98 -7.00
CA GLU A 312 9.90 44.19 -7.65
C GLU A 312 8.94 43.58 -6.62
N ARG A 313 9.47 42.92 -5.58
CA ARG A 313 8.66 42.33 -4.51
C ARG A 313 7.90 43.39 -3.71
N TRP A 314 8.47 44.59 -3.57
CA TRP A 314 7.84 45.69 -2.81
C TRP A 314 6.65 46.28 -3.57
N GLN A 315 6.79 46.40 -4.89
CA GLN A 315 5.68 46.81 -5.76
C GLN A 315 4.56 45.77 -5.77
N ALA A 316 4.89 44.48 -5.86
CA ALA A 316 3.90 43.40 -5.78
C ALA A 316 3.14 43.43 -4.45
N LEU A 317 3.83 43.60 -3.32
CA LEU A 317 3.23 43.67 -1.99
C LEU A 317 2.37 44.93 -1.78
N SER A 318 2.83 46.07 -2.31
CA SER A 318 2.08 47.34 -2.26
C SER A 318 0.80 47.30 -3.11
N GLY A 319 0.76 46.46 -4.15
CA GLY A 319 -0.41 46.27 -5.01
C GLY A 319 -1.65 45.71 -4.29
N PHE A 320 -1.47 45.08 -3.12
CA PHE A 320 -2.58 44.56 -2.31
C PHE A 320 -3.32 45.63 -1.49
N GLY A 321 -2.77 46.85 -1.35
CA GLY A 321 -3.43 47.98 -0.70
C GLY A 321 -3.75 47.77 0.79
N ARG A 322 -3.05 46.86 1.47
CA ARG A 322 -3.26 46.49 2.88
C ARG A 322 -2.16 47.07 3.79
N PRO A 323 -2.44 47.29 5.09
CA PRO A 323 -1.43 47.72 6.05
C PRO A 323 -0.36 46.64 6.20
N LEU A 324 0.91 47.02 6.01
CA LEU A 324 2.05 46.10 6.13
C LEU A 324 2.59 46.10 7.56
N PRO A 325 3.14 44.96 8.04
CA PRO A 325 3.78 44.91 9.35
C PRO A 325 4.91 45.93 9.47
N GLU A 326 4.94 46.73 10.54
CA GLU A 326 5.95 47.79 10.73
C GLU A 326 7.39 47.25 10.72
N ALA A 327 7.58 46.02 11.23
CA ALA A 327 8.86 45.32 11.19
C ALA A 327 9.36 45.08 9.76
N LEU A 328 8.46 44.70 8.84
CA LEU A 328 8.80 44.46 7.43
C LEU A 328 9.18 45.77 6.73
N THR A 329 8.42 46.84 6.97
CA THR A 329 8.73 48.17 6.41
C THR A 329 10.10 48.67 6.86
N ARG A 330 10.46 48.47 8.13
CA ARG A 330 11.78 48.84 8.68
C ARG A 330 12.91 48.06 8.02
N SER A 331 12.77 46.74 7.89
CA SER A 331 13.78 45.90 7.26
C SER A 331 13.99 46.22 5.77
N VAL A 332 12.93 46.58 5.04
CA VAL A 332 13.02 47.03 3.64
C VAL A 332 13.80 48.35 3.53
N GLN A 333 13.55 49.32 4.42
CA GLN A 333 14.29 50.59 4.46
C GLN A 333 15.79 50.38 4.74
N GLU A 334 16.12 49.47 5.66
CA GLU A 334 17.50 49.10 5.99
C GLU A 334 18.20 48.42 4.79
N ALA A 335 17.50 47.59 4.01
CA ALA A 335 18.05 46.98 2.80
C ALA A 335 18.37 48.03 1.71
N PHE A 336 17.48 48.99 1.47
CA PHE A 336 17.73 50.08 0.52
C PHE A 336 18.89 51.00 0.97
N ALA A 337 19.05 51.25 2.27
CA ALA A 337 20.16 52.02 2.81
C ALA A 337 21.52 51.31 2.58
N ARG A 338 21.57 49.98 2.77
CA ARG A 338 22.75 49.14 2.49
C ARG A 338 23.16 49.20 1.01
N ILE A 339 22.19 49.20 0.09
CA ILE A 339 22.42 49.32 -1.36
C ILE A 339 22.98 50.71 -1.72
N ALA A 340 22.42 51.79 -1.16
CA ALA A 340 22.83 53.17 -1.44
C ALA A 340 24.27 53.48 -0.97
N ALA A 341 24.69 52.93 0.18
CA ALA A 341 26.03 53.12 0.72
C ALA A 341 27.14 52.56 -0.20
N ARG A 342 26.85 51.48 -0.96
CA ARG A 342 27.79 50.89 -1.92
C ARG A 342 28.01 51.78 -3.16
N ARG A 343 26.99 52.52 -3.61
CA ARG A 343 27.05 53.36 -4.83
C ARG A 343 27.92 54.62 -4.65
N ARG A 344 27.97 55.19 -3.44
CA ARG A 344 28.74 56.41 -3.12
C ARG A 344 30.26 56.23 -3.07
N ARG A 345 30.78 55.01 -2.87
CA ARG A 345 32.24 54.77 -2.77
C ARG A 345 32.97 54.68 -4.11
N ARG A 346 32.26 54.61 -5.25
CA ARG A 346 32.86 54.45 -6.60
C ARG A 346 33.03 55.75 -7.42
N SER A 347 32.38 56.87 -7.07
CA SER A 347 32.28 58.04 -7.97
C SER A 347 33.19 59.24 -7.68
N THR A 348 33.99 59.24 -6.60
CA THR A 348 34.79 60.40 -6.18
C THR A 348 36.26 60.39 -6.64
N ARG A 349 36.71 59.41 -7.45
CA ARG A 349 38.14 59.25 -7.81
C ARG A 349 38.60 59.84 -9.16
N ASN A 350 37.71 60.31 -10.06
CA ASN A 350 38.08 60.50 -11.47
C ASN A 350 37.93 61.93 -12.08
N ALA A 351 37.75 63.02 -11.31
CA ALA A 351 37.32 64.31 -11.88
C ALA A 351 38.28 65.53 -11.82
N CYS A 352 39.47 65.49 -11.20
CA CYS A 352 40.25 66.73 -10.91
C CYS A 352 41.56 66.99 -11.70
N LEU A 353 41.98 66.16 -12.66
CA LEU A 353 43.35 66.25 -13.23
C LEU A 353 43.53 67.04 -14.54
N VAL A 354 42.47 67.57 -15.17
CA VAL A 354 42.59 68.06 -16.57
C VAL A 354 42.66 69.60 -16.72
N LEU A 355 42.38 70.41 -15.69
CA LEU A 355 42.17 71.86 -15.89
C LEU A 355 43.39 72.79 -15.60
N LEU A 356 44.48 72.31 -14.99
CA LEU A 356 45.55 73.20 -14.47
C LEU A 356 46.67 73.54 -15.48
N PHE A 357 46.82 72.78 -16.57
CA PHE A 357 48.03 72.84 -17.39
C PHE A 357 48.05 73.94 -18.47
N LEU A 358 46.93 74.62 -18.73
CA LEU A 358 46.78 75.46 -19.93
C LEU A 358 47.00 76.98 -19.72
N VAL A 359 47.18 77.47 -18.49
CA VAL A 359 47.18 78.92 -18.20
C VAL A 359 48.59 79.54 -18.03
N LEU A 360 49.63 78.74 -17.74
CA LEU A 360 50.94 79.25 -17.33
C LEU A 360 51.90 79.68 -18.46
N ALA A 361 51.59 79.42 -19.74
CA ALA A 361 52.61 79.48 -20.80
C ALA A 361 52.78 80.84 -21.52
N VAL A 362 51.94 81.86 -21.32
CA VAL A 362 51.88 83.00 -22.27
C VAL A 362 52.38 84.36 -21.74
N ALA A 363 52.62 84.56 -20.44
CA ALA A 363 52.81 85.92 -19.88
C ALA A 363 54.26 86.48 -19.80
N GLY A 364 55.31 85.71 -20.13
CA GLY A 364 56.67 86.00 -19.63
C GLY A 364 57.61 86.93 -20.41
N ALA A 365 57.37 87.28 -21.69
CA ALA A 365 58.53 87.54 -22.58
C ALA A 365 58.87 88.99 -23.00
N ALA A 366 58.12 90.07 -22.68
CA ALA A 366 58.21 91.30 -23.50
C ALA A 366 58.85 92.59 -22.92
N ALA A 367 59.22 92.71 -21.63
CA ALA A 367 59.38 94.07 -21.03
C ALA A 367 60.81 94.64 -20.83
N GLY A 368 61.91 93.93 -21.10
CA GLY A 368 63.19 94.23 -20.42
C GLY A 368 64.20 95.25 -21.01
N VAL A 369 64.20 95.56 -22.32
CA VAL A 369 65.48 95.91 -22.99
C VAL A 369 65.83 97.42 -23.14
N TRP A 370 64.97 98.39 -22.82
CA TRP A 370 65.15 99.77 -23.32
C TRP A 370 66.08 100.73 -22.53
N ALA A 371 66.39 100.53 -21.24
CA ALA A 371 66.97 101.62 -20.43
C ALA A 371 68.51 101.69 -20.37
N HIS A 372 69.24 100.84 -21.10
CA HIS A 372 70.69 100.60 -20.94
C HIS A 372 71.64 101.78 -21.28
N ARG A 373 71.22 102.89 -21.90
CA ARG A 373 72.18 103.84 -22.50
C ARG A 373 72.42 105.19 -21.79
N ARG A 374 71.82 105.48 -20.63
CA ARG A 374 71.90 106.85 -20.04
C ARG A 374 72.67 107.00 -18.71
N GLY A 375 73.29 105.95 -18.17
CA GLY A 375 73.86 105.99 -16.81
C GLY A 375 75.39 106.04 -16.69
N GLN A 376 76.17 106.19 -17.77
CA GLN A 376 77.63 105.99 -17.67
C GLN A 376 78.39 107.04 -16.82
N ASP A 377 77.84 108.24 -16.58
CA ASP A 377 78.41 109.18 -15.59
C ASP A 377 77.89 108.98 -14.15
N ARG A 378 76.83 108.17 -13.94
CA ARG A 378 76.32 107.75 -12.61
C ARG A 378 77.09 106.57 -12.02
N GLN A 379 77.80 105.81 -12.86
CA GLN A 379 78.48 104.57 -12.48
C GLN A 379 79.67 104.74 -11.52
N ARG A 380 80.31 105.93 -11.45
CA ARG A 380 81.44 106.15 -10.53
C ARG A 380 81.02 106.38 -9.08
N THR A 381 79.86 107.00 -8.83
CA THR A 381 79.34 107.22 -7.47
C THR A 381 78.58 105.99 -6.94
N LEU A 382 77.97 105.21 -7.83
CA LEU A 382 77.35 103.93 -7.49
C LEU A 382 78.37 102.88 -7.02
N ALA A 383 79.56 102.82 -7.63
CA ALA A 383 80.60 101.84 -7.30
C ALA A 383 80.98 101.83 -5.81
N HIS A 384 81.01 103.00 -5.14
CA HIS A 384 81.29 103.13 -3.71
C HIS A 384 80.16 102.54 -2.85
N LEU A 385 78.90 102.89 -3.16
CA LEU A 385 77.72 102.41 -2.42
C LEU A 385 77.48 100.90 -2.58
N THR A 386 77.84 100.31 -3.72
CA THR A 386 77.83 98.86 -3.90
C THR A 386 78.89 98.13 -3.06
N GLY A 387 80.03 98.77 -2.75
CA GLY A 387 81.05 98.17 -1.88
C GLY A 387 80.56 97.94 -0.44
N LEU A 388 79.77 98.89 0.10
CA LEU A 388 79.14 98.75 1.41
C LEU A 388 78.01 97.69 1.41
N LYS A 389 77.29 97.56 0.29
CA LYS A 389 76.25 96.53 0.11
C LYS A 389 76.82 95.10 0.11
N GLU A 390 77.92 94.86 -0.59
CA GLU A 390 78.52 93.52 -0.71
C GLU A 390 79.11 93.00 0.61
N GLN A 391 79.45 93.89 1.55
CA GLN A 391 79.94 93.55 2.89
C GLN A 391 78.80 93.26 3.88
N GLY A 392 77.54 93.46 3.49
CA GLY A 392 76.36 93.21 4.34
C GLY A 392 76.19 94.24 5.47
N GLU A 393 76.92 95.34 5.45
CA GLU A 393 76.90 96.39 6.48
C GLU A 393 75.81 97.43 6.19
N TYR A 394 74.57 96.97 6.17
CA TYR A 394 73.37 97.76 5.85
C TYR A 394 73.15 98.95 6.82
N ALA A 395 73.71 98.91 8.03
CA ALA A 395 73.65 100.03 8.99
C ALA A 395 74.59 101.20 8.62
N GLU A 396 75.83 100.92 8.19
CA GLU A 396 76.78 101.97 7.75
C GLU A 396 76.36 102.58 6.42
N MET A 397 75.82 101.76 5.52
CA MET A 397 75.27 102.17 4.23
C MET A 397 74.16 103.23 4.38
N ARG A 398 73.32 103.13 5.41
CA ARG A 398 72.27 104.12 5.70
C ARG A 398 72.85 105.50 6.04
N SER A 399 73.95 105.55 6.79
CA SER A 399 74.58 106.82 7.19
C SER A 399 75.16 107.59 5.99
N PHE A 400 75.74 106.89 5.00
CA PHE A 400 76.32 107.52 3.80
C PHE A 400 75.24 108.05 2.85
N LEU A 401 74.10 107.36 2.77
CA LEU A 401 72.94 107.79 1.98
C LEU A 401 72.36 109.10 2.51
N ASP A 402 72.25 109.26 3.82
CA ASP A 402 71.74 110.50 4.42
C ASP A 402 72.65 111.71 4.14
N ALA A 403 73.98 111.53 4.09
CA ALA A 403 74.91 112.59 3.70
C ALA A 403 74.83 112.96 2.20
N LEU A 404 74.47 112.02 1.32
CA LEU A 404 74.33 112.25 -0.12
C LEU A 404 73.06 113.05 -0.46
N LYS A 405 72.01 112.88 0.36
CA LYS A 405 70.72 113.60 0.26
C LYS A 405 70.88 115.12 0.27
N ASP A 406 71.77 115.61 1.14
CA ASP A 406 71.98 117.04 1.34
C ASP A 406 72.88 117.67 0.25
N ARG A 407 73.70 116.87 -0.42
CA ARG A 407 74.78 117.36 -1.31
C ARG A 407 74.41 117.35 -2.79
N ASP A 408 73.62 116.38 -3.25
CA ASP A 408 73.07 116.32 -4.61
C ASP A 408 71.68 115.67 -4.57
N ALA A 409 70.68 116.49 -4.21
CA ALA A 409 69.30 116.02 -4.05
C ALA A 409 68.69 115.44 -5.34
N ALA A 410 69.20 115.83 -6.52
CA ALA A 410 68.75 115.29 -7.80
C ALA A 410 69.32 113.88 -8.06
N PHE A 411 70.54 113.59 -7.60
CA PHE A 411 71.13 112.26 -7.65
C PHE A 411 70.68 111.35 -6.49
N TYR A 412 70.44 111.86 -5.28
CA TYR A 412 69.85 111.09 -4.18
C TYR A 412 68.42 110.61 -4.51
N ASN A 413 67.61 111.48 -5.11
CA ASN A 413 66.27 111.11 -5.59
C ASN A 413 66.31 110.43 -6.97
N SER A 414 67.50 110.06 -7.46
CA SER A 414 67.62 109.34 -8.73
C SER A 414 67.09 107.91 -8.60
N PRO A 415 66.56 107.34 -9.69
CA PRO A 415 66.10 105.95 -9.70
C PRO A 415 67.20 104.92 -9.45
N GLU A 416 68.49 105.27 -9.55
CA GLU A 416 69.60 104.32 -9.30
C GLU A 416 69.96 104.15 -7.83
N LEU A 417 69.73 105.18 -7.00
CA LEU A 417 70.05 105.19 -5.57
C LEU A 417 68.86 104.74 -4.70
N ARG A 418 67.64 104.98 -5.18
CA ARG A 418 66.38 104.59 -4.50
C ARG A 418 66.26 103.10 -4.19
N PRO A 419 66.65 102.14 -5.06
CA PRO A 419 66.62 100.72 -4.75
C PRO A 419 67.58 100.35 -3.62
N LEU A 420 68.74 100.99 -3.54
CA LEU A 420 69.72 100.78 -2.47
C LEU A 420 69.21 101.33 -1.12
N VAL A 421 68.43 102.41 -1.15
CA VAL A 421 67.71 102.95 0.03
C VAL A 421 66.56 102.02 0.44
N ASP A 422 65.70 101.62 -0.50
CA ASP A 422 64.52 100.79 -0.26
C ASP A 422 64.88 99.35 0.16
N GLU A 423 65.96 98.78 -0.37
CA GLU A 423 66.45 97.43 -0.02
C GLU A 423 67.10 97.40 1.36
N THR A 424 67.84 98.45 1.73
CA THR A 424 68.40 98.62 3.08
C THR A 424 67.27 98.71 4.12
N ASP A 425 66.20 99.43 3.80
CA ASP A 425 65.02 99.53 4.68
C ASP A 425 64.19 98.22 4.69
N ARG A 426 64.10 97.50 3.56
CA ARG A 426 63.36 96.23 3.44
C ARG A 426 64.02 95.07 4.19
N VAL A 427 65.34 94.93 4.13
CA VAL A 427 66.07 93.83 4.80
C VAL A 427 65.99 93.97 6.32
N LEU A 428 66.04 95.19 6.85
CA LEU A 428 65.86 95.46 8.28
C LEU A 428 64.41 95.23 8.75
N ALA A 429 63.41 95.51 7.90
CA ALA A 429 62.00 95.23 8.20
C ALA A 429 61.65 93.72 8.18
N GLU A 430 62.21 92.95 7.22
CA GLU A 430 61.99 91.49 7.13
C GLU A 430 62.58 90.71 8.32
N GLN A 431 63.66 91.20 8.94
CA GLN A 431 64.24 90.59 10.15
C GLN A 431 63.38 90.82 11.40
N HIS A 432 62.71 91.97 11.50
CA HIS A 432 61.83 92.27 12.62
C HIS A 432 60.54 91.43 12.57
N ASP A 433 59.90 91.31 11.40
CA ASP A 433 58.63 90.58 11.22
C ASP A 433 58.74 89.07 11.48
N ARG A 434 59.90 88.44 11.22
CA ARG A 434 60.13 87.02 11.54
C ARG A 434 60.20 86.75 13.06
N SER A 435 60.81 87.66 13.82
CA SER A 435 60.95 87.50 15.27
C SER A 435 59.60 87.65 16.01
N GLU A 436 58.72 88.54 15.56
CA GLU A 436 57.36 88.66 16.12
C GLU A 436 56.48 87.43 15.84
N ARG A 437 56.58 86.83 14.65
CA ARG A 437 55.81 85.62 14.30
C ARG A 437 56.23 84.41 15.14
N PHE A 438 57.53 84.23 15.36
CA PHE A 438 58.04 83.15 16.20
C PHE A 438 57.58 83.29 17.67
N ALA A 439 57.54 84.52 18.20
CA ALA A 439 57.02 84.79 19.55
C ALA A 439 55.55 84.38 19.72
N LYS A 440 54.67 84.74 18.76
CA LYS A 440 53.24 84.37 18.78
C LYS A 440 53.00 82.86 18.69
N LEU A 441 53.79 82.14 17.89
CA LEU A 441 53.70 80.67 17.77
C LEU A 441 54.14 79.97 19.07
N THR A 442 55.17 80.48 19.72
CA THR A 442 55.68 79.95 21.00
C THR A 442 54.68 80.18 22.14
N GLU A 443 53.98 81.30 22.15
CA GLU A 443 52.86 81.59 23.07
C GLU A 443 51.68 80.62 22.87
N THR A 444 51.34 80.33 21.60
CA THR A 444 50.29 79.36 21.25
C THR A 444 50.63 77.95 21.74
N LEU A 445 51.88 77.49 21.51
CA LEU A 445 52.36 76.19 22.00
C LEU A 445 52.36 76.12 23.54
N SER A 446 52.71 77.22 24.21
CA SER A 446 52.70 77.29 25.68
C SER A 446 51.28 77.15 26.23
N THR A 447 50.30 77.83 25.61
CA THR A 447 48.88 77.73 25.95
C THR A 447 48.34 76.31 25.75
N ILE A 448 48.76 75.60 24.69
CA ILE A 448 48.35 74.20 24.46
C ILE A 448 48.90 73.29 25.56
N ARG A 449 50.15 73.51 26.01
CA ARG A 449 50.78 72.71 27.07
C ARG A 449 50.13 72.95 28.43
N GLU A 450 49.80 74.19 28.76
CA GLU A 450 49.13 74.55 30.02
C GLU A 450 47.72 73.96 30.10
N ASN A 451 47.04 73.84 28.96
CA ASN A 451 45.76 73.15 28.86
C ASN A 451 45.89 71.63 28.70
N GLY A 452 47.01 71.03 29.10
CA GLY A 452 47.21 69.58 29.12
C GLY A 452 47.18 68.92 27.74
N PHE A 453 47.63 69.63 26.70
CA PHE A 453 47.63 69.17 25.30
C PHE A 453 46.23 68.89 24.72
N ALA A 454 45.18 69.57 25.20
CA ALA A 454 43.79 69.37 24.77
C ALA A 454 43.47 69.71 23.30
N ALA A 455 44.44 70.18 22.52
CA ALA A 455 44.27 70.44 21.09
C ALA A 455 44.37 69.14 20.28
N SER A 456 43.73 69.09 19.10
CA SER A 456 43.84 67.92 18.22
C SER A 456 45.28 67.71 17.75
N GLU A 457 45.68 66.45 17.59
CA GLU A 457 47.02 66.08 17.13
C GLU A 457 47.41 66.75 15.80
N GLN A 458 46.46 66.84 14.85
CA GLN A 458 46.67 67.54 13.59
C GLN A 458 46.99 69.03 13.80
N ARG A 459 46.32 69.69 14.76
CA ARG A 459 46.54 71.10 15.07
C ARG A 459 47.91 71.33 15.73
N ILE A 460 48.31 70.44 16.63
CA ILE A 460 49.62 70.52 17.30
C ILE A 460 50.76 70.33 16.28
N ARG A 461 50.63 69.33 15.38
CA ARG A 461 51.60 69.10 14.31
C ARG A 461 51.71 70.28 13.34
N ALA A 462 50.59 70.93 13.01
CA ALA A 462 50.59 72.12 12.15
C ALA A 462 51.34 73.31 12.79
N VAL A 463 51.06 73.62 14.06
CA VAL A 463 51.72 74.73 14.78
C VAL A 463 53.22 74.46 14.97
N LEU A 464 53.62 73.21 15.21
CA LEU A 464 55.03 72.83 15.27
C LEU A 464 55.74 72.94 13.91
N ALA A 465 55.07 72.62 12.81
CA ALA A 465 55.63 72.76 11.46
C ALA A 465 55.84 74.24 11.10
N GLU A 466 54.84 75.09 11.36
CA GLU A 466 54.91 76.54 11.12
C GLU A 466 55.97 77.22 12.01
N GLY A 467 56.11 76.78 13.27
CA GLY A 467 57.16 77.24 14.18
C GLY A 467 58.57 76.97 13.66
N ARG A 468 58.81 75.83 13.01
CA ARG A 468 60.12 75.47 12.44
C ARG A 468 60.51 76.34 11.25
N GLU A 469 59.56 76.89 10.51
CA GLU A 469 59.83 77.79 9.38
C GLU A 469 60.25 79.20 9.84
N CYS A 470 59.94 79.57 11.08
CA CYS A 470 60.18 80.91 11.63
C CYS A 470 61.41 81.03 12.55
N THR A 471 62.19 79.96 12.75
CA THR A 471 63.34 79.95 13.68
C THR A 471 64.49 80.81 13.15
N SER A 472 65.07 81.65 14.00
CA SER A 472 66.17 82.57 13.65
C SER A 472 67.56 82.12 14.13
N GLY A 473 67.62 81.09 14.99
CA GLY A 473 68.87 80.53 15.52
C GLY A 473 68.73 79.12 16.13
N ALA A 474 69.85 78.60 16.66
CA ALA A 474 69.92 77.27 17.27
C ALA A 474 69.06 77.13 18.55
N ASP A 475 68.91 78.22 19.32
CA ASP A 475 68.13 78.24 20.56
C ASP A 475 66.61 78.12 20.30
N ASP A 476 66.11 78.81 19.27
CA ASP A 476 64.71 78.72 18.81
C ASP A 476 64.34 77.28 18.40
N THR A 477 65.28 76.59 17.75
CA THR A 477 65.10 75.19 17.31
C THR A 477 65.06 74.23 18.50
N ALA A 478 65.92 74.46 19.51
CA ALA A 478 65.96 73.64 20.72
C ALA A 478 64.66 73.75 21.55
N LEU A 479 64.07 74.95 21.63
CA LEU A 479 62.79 75.18 22.32
C LEU A 479 61.63 74.38 21.72
N LEU A 480 61.50 74.36 20.39
CA LEU A 480 60.46 73.58 19.70
C LEU A 480 60.65 72.07 19.86
N GLN A 481 61.89 71.58 19.80
CA GLN A 481 62.19 70.15 20.01
C GLN A 481 61.86 69.70 21.44
N ALA A 482 62.20 70.51 22.44
CA ALA A 482 61.87 70.22 23.84
C ALA A 482 60.35 70.17 24.07
N TRP A 483 59.59 71.07 23.43
CA TRP A 483 58.13 71.06 23.50
C TRP A 483 57.53 69.81 22.84
N GLN A 484 57.98 69.47 21.62
CA GLN A 484 57.53 68.28 20.90
C GLN A 484 57.79 67.00 21.71
N GLY A 485 58.99 66.86 22.29
CA GLY A 485 59.32 65.72 23.14
C GLY A 485 58.50 65.65 24.44
N SER A 486 57.89 66.75 24.90
CA SER A 486 56.95 66.74 26.03
C SER A 486 55.55 66.25 25.65
N TRP A 487 55.09 66.62 24.46
CA TRP A 487 53.79 66.18 23.91
C TRP A 487 53.80 64.70 23.55
N GLU A 488 54.87 64.21 22.89
CA GLU A 488 55.01 62.79 22.53
C GLU A 488 55.01 61.87 23.76
N ARG A 489 55.65 62.29 24.87
CA ARG A 489 55.62 61.56 26.15
C ARG A 489 54.23 61.54 26.79
N TRP A 490 53.46 62.62 26.65
CA TRP A 490 52.08 62.66 27.15
C TRP A 490 51.16 61.72 26.34
N LEU A 491 51.31 61.71 25.01
CA LEU A 491 50.53 60.85 24.13
C LEU A 491 50.83 59.36 24.39
N ALA A 492 52.10 59.00 24.56
CA ALA A 492 52.51 57.65 24.92
C ALA A 492 51.86 57.16 26.22
N ARG A 493 51.81 57.99 27.27
CA ARG A 493 51.16 57.65 28.55
C ARG A 493 49.65 57.46 28.42
N LYS A 494 48.99 58.20 27.52
CA LYS A 494 47.54 58.05 27.26
C LYS A 494 47.21 56.74 26.56
N ILE A 495 48.04 56.35 25.58
CA ILE A 495 47.93 55.07 24.89
C ILE A 495 48.20 53.91 25.86
N GLU A 496 49.25 54.01 26.68
CA GLU A 496 49.60 52.99 27.68
C GLU A 496 48.49 52.77 28.74
N ALA A 497 47.85 53.86 29.20
CA ALA A 497 46.72 53.76 30.12
C ALA A 497 45.48 53.11 29.47
N ALA A 498 45.21 53.39 28.20
CA ALA A 498 44.11 52.75 27.46
C ALA A 498 44.41 51.26 27.19
N ASP A 499 45.68 50.92 26.91
CA ASP A 499 46.12 49.54 26.72
C ASP A 499 46.00 48.72 28.01
N GLU A 500 46.33 49.30 29.17
CA GLU A 500 46.20 48.62 30.46
C GLU A 500 44.74 48.33 30.83
N GLU A 501 43.82 49.28 30.58
CA GLU A 501 42.39 49.04 30.79
C GLU A 501 41.82 47.99 29.84
N LEU A 502 42.18 48.03 28.55
CA LEU A 502 41.79 46.97 27.61
C LEU A 502 42.36 45.61 28.01
N ARG A 503 43.57 45.55 28.55
CA ARG A 503 44.19 44.31 29.04
C ARG A 503 43.45 43.77 30.26
N ARG A 504 43.01 44.64 31.17
CA ARG A 504 42.16 44.28 32.33
C ARG A 504 40.81 43.70 31.89
N ILE A 505 40.18 44.28 30.87
CA ILE A 505 38.90 43.81 30.31
C ILE A 505 39.09 42.50 29.52
N LEU A 506 40.21 42.35 28.81
CA LEU A 506 40.50 41.16 28.00
C LEU A 506 40.74 39.90 28.85
N ALA A 507 41.34 40.03 30.03
CA ALA A 507 41.68 38.91 30.91
C ALA A 507 40.49 37.98 31.26
N PRO A 508 39.34 38.48 31.78
CA PRO A 508 38.18 37.64 32.05
C PRO A 508 37.54 37.05 30.78
N ILE A 509 37.61 37.75 29.63
CA ILE A 509 37.11 37.24 28.35
C ILE A 509 37.92 36.03 27.89
N ARG A 510 39.26 36.13 27.93
CA ARG A 510 40.16 35.01 27.60
C ARG A 510 39.97 33.84 28.55
N GLN A 511 39.85 34.10 29.86
CA GLN A 511 39.56 33.06 30.85
C GLN A 511 38.24 32.34 30.57
N GLY A 512 37.19 33.06 30.19
CA GLY A 512 35.89 32.49 29.82
C GLY A 512 35.95 31.62 28.57
N LEU A 513 36.65 32.09 27.53
CA LEU A 513 36.87 31.34 26.29
C LEU A 513 37.68 30.05 26.52
N ASP A 514 38.68 30.10 27.40
CA ASP A 514 39.49 28.92 27.75
C ASP A 514 38.70 27.93 28.63
N ALA A 515 37.90 28.42 29.58
CA ALA A 515 37.04 27.58 30.42
C ALA A 515 36.07 26.74 29.56
N ARG A 516 35.48 27.34 28.54
CA ARG A 516 34.64 26.64 27.54
C ARG A 516 35.38 25.50 26.85
N LYS A 517 36.64 25.71 26.45
CA LYS A 517 37.46 24.69 25.76
C LYS A 517 37.80 23.52 26.68
N GLN A 518 37.92 23.76 27.98
CA GLN A 518 38.33 22.74 28.96
C GLN A 518 37.18 21.85 29.43
N ARG A 519 35.96 22.39 29.57
CA ARG A 519 34.80 21.62 30.04
C ARG A 519 33.49 22.06 29.35
N PRO A 520 32.64 21.11 28.93
CA PRO A 520 31.29 21.44 28.48
C PRO A 520 30.43 21.93 29.66
N PHE A 521 29.51 22.85 29.36
CA PHE A 521 28.52 23.34 30.34
C PHE A 521 27.51 22.25 30.70
N SER A 522 26.93 22.33 31.90
CA SER A 522 25.94 21.36 32.39
C SER A 522 24.56 21.48 31.72
N SER A 523 24.26 22.63 31.11
CA SER A 523 23.02 22.91 30.36
C SER A 523 23.20 24.11 29.42
N LEU A 524 22.32 24.26 28.44
CA LEU A 524 22.26 25.47 27.60
C LEU A 524 21.92 26.73 28.41
N LEU A 525 21.22 26.61 29.54
CA LEU A 525 20.92 27.76 30.40
C LEU A 525 22.22 28.31 31.03
N ALA A 526 23.02 27.43 31.62
CA ALA A 526 24.30 27.80 32.22
C ALA A 526 25.32 28.34 31.20
N GLU A 527 25.27 27.82 29.96
CA GLU A 527 26.07 28.35 28.85
C GLU A 527 25.62 29.77 28.43
N GLY A 528 24.30 30.01 28.38
CA GLY A 528 23.71 31.31 28.07
C GLY A 528 24.08 32.38 29.11
N GLU A 529 23.98 32.07 30.40
CA GLU A 529 24.37 32.98 31.48
C GLU A 529 25.86 33.37 31.43
N ALA A 530 26.73 32.44 31.01
CA ALA A 530 28.16 32.71 30.83
C ALA A 530 28.42 33.66 29.64
N LEU A 531 27.71 33.46 28.52
CA LEU A 531 27.78 34.32 27.34
C LEU A 531 27.28 35.74 27.64
N GLU A 532 26.15 35.89 28.33
CA GLU A 532 25.62 37.20 28.72
C GLU A 532 26.61 37.96 29.60
N ARG A 533 27.22 37.30 30.58
CA ARG A 533 28.23 37.90 31.46
C ARG A 533 29.44 38.42 30.67
N LEU A 534 29.97 37.61 29.74
CA LEU A 534 31.15 37.98 28.95
C LEU A 534 30.85 39.09 27.94
N ASN A 535 29.66 39.09 27.32
CA ASN A 535 29.22 40.19 26.45
C ASN A 535 29.02 41.49 27.24
N GLY A 536 28.55 41.41 28.50
CA GLY A 536 28.50 42.57 29.40
C GLY A 536 29.89 43.19 29.60
N ILE A 537 30.90 42.36 29.87
CA ILE A 537 32.30 42.80 30.03
C ILE A 537 32.87 43.37 28.71
N LEU A 538 32.53 42.77 27.56
CA LEU A 538 32.96 43.25 26.25
C LEU A 538 32.53 44.70 25.99
N SER A 539 31.32 45.09 26.42
CA SER A 539 30.77 46.44 26.22
C SER A 539 31.55 47.54 26.96
N GLU A 540 32.29 47.20 28.02
CA GLU A 540 33.14 48.15 28.74
C GLU A 540 34.35 48.63 27.90
N ALA A 541 34.71 47.90 26.84
CA ALA A 541 35.87 48.22 26.00
C ALA A 541 35.61 49.30 24.95
N ASP A 542 34.34 49.61 24.63
CA ASP A 542 33.98 50.62 23.62
C ASP A 542 34.52 52.02 23.96
N GLU A 543 34.67 52.33 25.25
CA GLU A 543 35.23 53.61 25.72
C GLU A 543 36.76 53.72 25.50
N TRP A 544 37.47 52.59 25.51
CA TRP A 544 38.94 52.53 25.53
C TRP A 544 39.54 52.18 24.18
N SER A 545 38.82 51.43 23.34
CA SER A 545 39.26 50.99 22.01
C SER A 545 39.77 52.13 21.10
N PRO A 546 39.14 53.32 21.02
CA PRO A 546 39.62 54.41 20.18
C PRO A 546 40.92 55.08 20.64
N ARG A 547 41.37 54.82 21.89
CA ARG A 547 42.51 55.48 22.54
C ARG A 547 43.72 54.57 22.73
N ALA A 548 43.56 53.28 22.43
CA ALA A 548 44.56 52.23 22.61
C ALA A 548 45.50 52.09 21.40
N SER A 549 46.56 51.31 21.58
CA SER A 549 47.49 50.98 20.51
C SER A 549 46.85 50.05 19.47
N PRO A 550 47.28 50.11 18.19
CA PRO A 550 46.75 49.23 17.15
C PRO A 550 46.89 47.74 17.48
N GLU A 551 47.99 47.33 18.13
CA GLU A 551 48.26 45.95 18.53
C GLU A 551 47.28 45.45 19.61
N MET A 552 46.96 46.29 20.60
CA MET A 552 45.99 45.96 21.65
C MET A 552 44.56 45.88 21.08
N VAL A 553 44.19 46.79 20.17
CA VAL A 553 42.89 46.76 19.48
C VAL A 553 42.74 45.49 18.63
N GLU A 554 43.80 45.06 17.94
CA GLU A 554 43.79 43.81 17.18
C GLU A 554 43.62 42.58 18.09
N THR A 555 44.39 42.51 19.19
CA THR A 555 44.33 41.40 20.16
C THR A 555 42.96 41.29 20.82
N PHE A 556 42.35 42.43 21.16
CA PHE A 556 41.00 42.50 21.69
C PHE A 556 39.95 42.10 20.63
N GLY A 557 40.10 42.58 19.39
CA GLY A 557 39.22 42.25 18.27
C GLY A 557 39.18 40.75 17.95
N GLN A 558 40.31 40.04 18.09
CA GLN A 558 40.34 38.57 17.95
C GLN A 558 39.52 37.86 19.02
N ALA A 559 39.64 38.27 20.30
CA ALA A 559 38.87 37.67 21.38
C ALA A 559 37.37 37.98 21.27
N ALA A 560 37.02 39.19 20.82
CA ALA A 560 35.65 39.58 20.52
C ALA A 560 35.03 38.69 19.41
N ALA A 561 35.79 38.43 18.34
CA ALA A 561 35.35 37.55 17.26
C ALA A 561 35.17 36.09 17.70
N GLU A 562 36.05 35.57 18.57
CA GLU A 562 35.90 34.24 19.18
C GLU A 562 34.62 34.15 20.05
N LEU A 563 34.34 35.19 20.83
CA LEU A 563 33.13 35.26 21.67
C LEU A 563 31.85 35.37 20.82
N GLU A 564 31.88 36.15 19.74
CA GLU A 564 30.76 36.27 18.80
C GLU A 564 30.49 34.95 18.06
N ALA A 565 31.55 34.24 17.65
CA ALA A 565 31.43 32.91 17.06
C ALA A 565 30.80 31.91 18.04
N TRP A 566 31.19 31.96 19.32
CA TRP A 566 30.53 31.18 20.37
C TRP A 566 29.03 31.52 20.48
N GLY A 567 28.68 32.81 20.50
CA GLY A 567 27.29 33.26 20.54
C GLY A 567 26.44 32.71 19.38
N ARG A 568 27.00 32.67 18.16
CA ARG A 568 26.34 32.07 16.98
C ARG A 568 26.09 30.58 17.16
N GLU A 569 27.12 29.81 17.55
CA GLU A 569 26.99 28.37 17.76
C GLU A 569 25.98 28.03 18.87
N TYR A 570 25.94 28.82 19.94
CA TYR A 570 24.94 28.69 21.01
C TYR A 570 23.51 28.95 20.50
N ALA A 571 23.32 30.01 19.72
CA ALA A 571 22.02 30.34 19.14
C ALA A 571 21.52 29.23 18.19
N ASP A 572 22.41 28.63 17.40
CA ASP A 572 22.07 27.52 16.51
C ASP A 572 21.68 26.25 17.29
N ARG A 573 22.39 25.93 18.38
CA ARG A 573 22.00 24.83 19.29
C ARG A 573 20.66 25.09 19.99
N CYS A 574 20.40 26.33 20.42
CA CYS A 574 19.11 26.69 21.01
C CYS A 574 17.95 26.54 20.00
N LYS A 575 18.18 26.92 18.73
CA LYS A 575 17.20 26.71 17.65
C LYS A 575 16.97 25.23 17.38
N SER A 576 18.03 24.42 17.33
CA SER A 576 17.89 22.98 17.07
C SER A 576 17.17 22.25 18.21
N GLU A 577 17.43 22.60 19.48
CA GLU A 577 16.73 22.01 20.62
C GLU A 577 15.24 22.39 20.65
N LYS A 578 14.90 23.67 20.36
CA LYS A 578 13.50 24.09 20.21
C LYS A 578 12.80 23.36 19.07
N ALA A 579 13.44 23.26 17.90
CA ALA A 579 12.90 22.54 16.76
C ALA A 579 12.69 21.04 17.07
N ALA A 580 13.63 20.41 17.79
CA ALA A 580 13.50 19.03 18.24
C ALA A 580 12.34 18.85 19.23
N GLN A 581 12.12 19.78 20.16
CA GLN A 581 10.98 19.76 21.09
C GLN A 581 9.63 19.95 20.37
N GLU A 582 9.56 20.85 19.40
CA GLU A 582 8.36 21.05 18.57
C GLU A 582 8.06 19.82 17.71
N LEU A 583 9.09 19.24 17.10
CA LEU A 583 8.98 18.00 16.33
C LEU A 583 8.49 16.85 17.22
N LEU A 584 9.06 16.66 18.42
CA LEU A 584 8.62 15.65 19.39
C LEU A 584 7.14 15.83 19.77
N LYS A 585 6.70 17.06 20.08
CA LYS A 585 5.29 17.36 20.37
C LYS A 585 4.39 17.05 19.18
N SER A 586 4.81 17.41 17.97
CA SER A 586 4.07 17.14 16.74
C SER A 586 3.94 15.63 16.48
N LEU A 587 5.01 14.86 16.68
CA LEU A 587 5.04 13.41 16.48
C LEU A 587 4.13 12.70 17.49
N ARG A 588 4.12 13.12 18.76
CA ARG A 588 3.18 12.59 19.77
C ARG A 588 1.73 12.74 19.34
N LYS A 589 1.34 13.93 18.88
CA LYS A 589 -0.03 14.20 18.41
C LYS A 589 -0.37 13.39 17.16
N ARG A 590 0.57 13.28 16.22
CA ARG A 590 0.40 12.52 14.97
C ARG A 590 0.31 11.02 15.23
N LEU A 591 1.10 10.46 16.15
CA LEU A 591 1.03 9.04 16.55
C LEU A 591 -0.36 8.68 17.09
N LEU A 592 -0.94 9.53 17.95
CA LEU A 592 -2.29 9.32 18.50
C LEU A 592 -3.38 9.34 17.42
N SER A 593 -3.24 10.19 16.40
CA SER A 593 -4.23 10.40 15.34
C SER A 593 -3.98 9.60 14.05
N ALA A 594 -2.89 8.82 13.98
CA ALA A 594 -2.50 8.10 12.76
C ALA A 594 -3.45 6.95 12.42
N LEU A 595 -4.03 6.29 13.43
CA LEU A 595 -4.95 5.18 13.22
C LEU A 595 -6.33 5.69 12.78
N PRO A 596 -7.02 4.98 11.87
CA PRO A 596 -6.85 3.56 11.53
C PRO A 596 -5.77 3.23 10.47
N ASN A 597 -5.01 4.21 9.96
CA ASN A 597 -3.96 3.97 8.97
C ASN A 597 -2.70 3.35 9.60
N LEU A 598 -2.57 2.03 9.51
CA LEU A 598 -1.42 1.30 10.05
C LEU A 598 -0.09 1.70 9.39
N ASP A 599 -0.05 1.90 8.06
CA ASP A 599 1.19 2.23 7.35
C ASP A 599 1.74 3.59 7.81
N LEU A 600 0.87 4.59 7.95
CA LEU A 600 1.24 5.90 8.50
C LEU A 600 1.73 5.76 9.95
N TYR A 601 1.05 4.96 10.77
CA TYR A 601 1.45 4.73 12.15
C TYR A 601 2.84 4.07 12.24
N GLY A 602 3.13 3.07 11.41
CA GLY A 602 4.43 2.42 11.34
C GLY A 602 5.56 3.37 10.90
N GLN A 603 5.29 4.24 9.93
CA GLN A 603 6.24 5.29 9.52
C GLN A 603 6.54 6.26 10.66
N LEU A 604 5.52 6.71 11.39
CA LEU A 604 5.66 7.61 12.53
C LEU A 604 6.39 6.95 13.71
N LEU A 605 6.13 5.67 13.98
CA LEU A 605 6.88 4.90 15.00
C LEU A 605 8.35 4.81 14.64
N LYS A 606 8.67 4.48 13.38
CA LYS A 606 10.05 4.44 12.90
C LYS A 606 10.73 5.79 13.08
N GLN A 607 10.05 6.88 12.69
CA GLN A 607 10.57 8.24 12.83
C GLN A 607 10.85 8.58 14.30
N PHE A 608 9.89 8.32 15.19
CA PHE A 608 10.04 8.59 16.63
C PHE A 608 11.22 7.85 17.25
N VAL A 609 11.35 6.54 16.98
CA VAL A 609 12.42 5.70 17.55
C VAL A 609 13.80 6.08 16.99
N THR A 610 13.85 6.57 15.74
CA THR A 610 15.12 6.98 15.10
C THR A 610 15.59 8.35 15.58
N GLU A 611 14.68 9.32 15.65
CA GLU A 611 15.00 10.71 15.96
C GLU A 611 15.09 10.99 17.47
N PHE A 612 14.39 10.22 18.30
CA PHE A 612 14.30 10.43 19.75
C PHE A 612 14.57 9.16 20.59
N PRO A 613 15.71 8.45 20.39
CA PRO A 613 15.97 7.14 20.99
C PRO A 613 16.13 7.14 22.52
N ASP A 614 16.49 8.29 23.11
CA ASP A 614 16.83 8.44 24.53
C ASP A 614 15.66 8.95 25.39
N THR A 615 14.48 9.14 24.80
CA THR A 615 13.28 9.55 25.55
C THR A 615 12.71 8.38 26.36
N GLU A 616 12.08 8.65 27.52
CA GLU A 616 11.44 7.59 28.35
C GLU A 616 10.38 6.79 27.56
N GLU A 617 9.70 7.46 26.64
CA GLU A 617 8.67 6.89 25.75
C GLU A 617 9.26 6.08 24.59
N ALA A 618 10.56 6.20 24.29
CA ALA A 618 11.18 5.50 23.18
C ALA A 618 11.17 3.98 23.37
N ALA A 619 11.34 3.48 24.60
CA ALA A 619 11.35 2.05 24.89
C ALA A 619 10.03 1.34 24.52
N PRO A 620 8.85 1.78 24.99
CA PRO A 620 7.59 1.15 24.59
C PRO A 620 7.25 1.36 23.10
N PHE A 621 7.55 2.52 22.50
CA PHE A 621 7.35 2.71 21.05
C PHE A 621 8.30 1.89 20.18
N ARG A 622 9.53 1.63 20.64
CA ARG A 622 10.47 0.70 20.00
C ARG A 622 9.91 -0.71 20.00
N ARG A 623 9.37 -1.17 21.14
CA ARG A 623 8.67 -2.45 21.22
C ARG A 623 7.48 -2.50 20.26
N ALA A 624 6.65 -1.46 20.20
CA ALA A 624 5.53 -1.38 19.26
C ALA A 624 6.00 -1.45 17.79
N PHE A 625 7.14 -0.85 17.48
CA PHE A 625 7.76 -0.91 16.15
C PHE A 625 8.32 -2.30 15.82
N GLU A 626 8.96 -2.96 16.77
CA GLU A 626 9.44 -4.35 16.63
C GLU A 626 8.27 -5.33 16.39
N GLU A 627 7.14 -5.12 17.06
CA GLU A 627 5.92 -5.92 16.90
C GLU A 627 5.05 -5.49 15.70
N PHE A 628 5.41 -4.42 14.98
CA PHE A 628 4.54 -3.76 14.01
C PHE A 628 4.09 -4.66 12.85
N GLU A 629 4.97 -5.55 12.37
CA GLU A 629 4.59 -6.50 11.32
C GLU A 629 3.48 -7.45 11.77
N HIS A 630 3.42 -7.84 13.05
CA HIS A 630 2.31 -8.64 13.57
C HIS A 630 1.00 -7.84 13.61
N TYR A 631 1.06 -6.53 13.85
CA TYR A 631 -0.11 -5.66 13.80
C TYR A 631 -0.64 -5.55 12.36
N ARG A 632 0.24 -5.31 11.38
CA ARG A 632 -0.11 -5.24 9.96
C ARG A 632 -0.77 -6.52 9.47
N ARG A 633 -0.18 -7.67 9.81
CA ARG A 633 -0.71 -8.99 9.42
C ARG A 633 -2.01 -9.37 10.15
N THR A 634 -2.28 -8.80 11.33
CA THR A 634 -3.56 -9.02 12.01
C THR A 634 -4.72 -8.38 11.25
N ALA A 635 -4.48 -7.25 10.59
CA ALA A 635 -5.45 -6.61 9.70
C ALA A 635 -5.56 -7.27 8.30
N ALA A 636 -4.79 -8.33 8.01
CA ALA A 636 -4.76 -8.98 6.69
C ALA A 636 -6.13 -9.46 6.20
N LEU A 637 -6.98 -9.95 7.10
CA LEU A 637 -8.32 -10.45 6.77
C LEU A 637 -9.43 -9.39 6.86
N GLN A 638 -9.10 -8.09 6.91
CA GLN A 638 -10.10 -7.02 7.04
C GLN A 638 -11.14 -7.01 5.91
N THR A 639 -10.77 -7.43 4.70
CA THR A 639 -11.66 -7.55 3.54
C THR A 639 -12.11 -8.98 3.24
N PHE A 640 -11.58 -9.96 3.98
CA PHE A 640 -11.85 -11.37 3.76
C PHE A 640 -13.26 -11.74 4.25
N SER A 641 -13.90 -12.67 3.56
CA SER A 641 -15.20 -13.21 3.94
C SER A 641 -15.32 -14.68 3.55
N ALA A 642 -15.54 -15.53 4.54
CA ALA A 642 -15.79 -16.95 4.35
C ALA A 642 -17.30 -17.21 4.25
N LYS A 643 -17.81 -17.35 3.02
CA LYS A 643 -19.24 -17.60 2.75
C LYS A 643 -19.67 -19.06 2.91
N GLY A 644 -18.73 -20.02 2.97
CA GLY A 644 -19.05 -21.45 3.09
C GLY A 644 -17.83 -22.31 3.36
N PHE A 645 -18.06 -23.59 3.64
CA PHE A 645 -17.03 -24.59 3.94
C PHE A 645 -17.14 -25.78 2.96
N PRO A 646 -16.03 -26.42 2.54
CA PRO A 646 -14.66 -25.91 2.57
C PRO A 646 -14.54 -24.54 1.89
N LEU A 647 -13.48 -23.82 2.27
CA LEU A 647 -13.08 -22.58 1.60
C LEU A 647 -12.54 -22.90 0.21
N GLU A 648 -12.77 -22.00 -0.75
CA GLU A 648 -12.21 -22.12 -2.10
C GLU A 648 -10.69 -21.97 -2.07
N ASP A 649 -9.97 -22.87 -2.76
CA ASP A 649 -8.51 -22.89 -2.79
C ASP A 649 -7.91 -21.56 -3.27
N ALA A 650 -8.54 -20.90 -4.25
CA ALA A 650 -8.11 -19.58 -4.73
C ALA A 650 -8.18 -18.52 -3.62
N LYS A 651 -9.24 -18.52 -2.80
CA LYS A 651 -9.40 -17.58 -1.68
C LYS A 651 -8.43 -17.88 -0.54
N LEU A 652 -8.17 -19.17 -0.28
CA LEU A 652 -7.17 -19.60 0.71
C LEU A 652 -5.76 -19.19 0.28
N ALA A 653 -5.41 -19.43 -0.98
CA ALA A 653 -4.14 -19.01 -1.55
C ALA A 653 -3.99 -17.49 -1.45
N GLN A 654 -5.00 -16.73 -1.89
CA GLN A 654 -4.99 -15.26 -1.78
C GLN A 654 -4.77 -14.77 -0.34
N ALA A 655 -5.45 -15.37 0.65
CA ALA A 655 -5.28 -15.03 2.05
C ALA A 655 -3.90 -15.38 2.61
N LEU A 656 -3.30 -16.49 2.16
CA LEU A 656 -2.01 -16.99 2.64
C LEU A 656 -0.80 -16.36 1.94
N THR A 657 -0.94 -15.92 0.68
CA THR A 657 0.17 -15.36 -0.11
C THR A 657 0.12 -13.84 -0.26
N GLY A 658 -0.97 -13.18 0.18
CA GLY A 658 -1.11 -11.73 0.10
C GLY A 658 -1.13 -11.17 -1.32
N THR A 659 -1.61 -11.93 -2.31
CA THR A 659 -1.64 -11.48 -3.71
C THR A 659 -2.72 -10.39 -3.90
N GLY A 660 -2.28 -9.13 -4.09
CA GLY A 660 -3.13 -7.94 -4.27
C GLY A 660 -2.81 -6.81 -3.29
N THR A 661 -3.82 -6.04 -2.87
CA THR A 661 -3.73 -4.98 -1.84
C THR A 661 -3.79 -5.48 -0.39
N ALA A 662 -3.88 -6.80 -0.19
CA ALA A 662 -4.04 -7.42 1.13
C ALA A 662 -2.68 -7.86 1.73
N SER A 663 -2.48 -7.58 3.03
CA SER A 663 -1.30 -8.05 3.77
C SER A 663 -1.26 -9.59 3.82
N ASP A 664 -0.06 -10.16 3.78
CA ASP A 664 0.21 -11.57 4.02
C ASP A 664 -0.31 -12.00 5.41
N ALA A 665 -1.23 -12.98 5.47
CA ALA A 665 -1.71 -13.55 6.73
C ALA A 665 -0.80 -14.67 7.28
N SER A 666 0.29 -15.02 6.57
CA SER A 666 1.29 -15.96 7.05
C SER A 666 1.94 -15.46 8.35
N ALA A 667 2.12 -16.36 9.32
CA ALA A 667 2.59 -16.03 10.67
C ALA A 667 1.77 -14.95 11.41
N SER A 668 0.50 -14.75 11.04
CA SER A 668 -0.47 -13.93 11.78
C SER A 668 -1.30 -14.78 12.76
N VAL A 669 -2.21 -14.12 13.50
CA VAL A 669 -3.21 -14.78 14.37
C VAL A 669 -4.18 -15.68 13.58
N TRP A 670 -4.26 -15.51 12.25
CA TRP A 670 -5.14 -16.28 11.35
C TRP A 670 -4.46 -17.53 10.78
N SER A 671 -3.13 -17.62 10.87
CA SER A 671 -2.32 -18.60 10.13
C SER A 671 -2.71 -20.05 10.41
N ALA A 672 -2.88 -20.43 11.68
CA ALA A 672 -3.24 -21.78 12.07
C ALA A 672 -4.63 -22.19 11.55
N ASP A 673 -5.60 -21.28 11.61
CA ASP A 673 -6.97 -21.53 11.18
C ASP A 673 -7.08 -21.64 9.65
N LEU A 674 -6.37 -20.79 8.90
CA LEU A 674 -6.26 -20.88 7.44
C LEU A 674 -5.53 -22.15 7.00
N ALA A 675 -4.45 -22.53 7.71
CA ALA A 675 -3.73 -23.77 7.45
C ALA A 675 -4.60 -25.01 7.70
N ALA A 676 -5.41 -25.01 8.76
CA ALA A 676 -6.39 -26.06 9.03
C ALA A 676 -7.44 -26.16 7.92
N CYS A 677 -7.95 -25.03 7.41
CA CYS A 677 -8.87 -25.03 6.27
C CYS A 677 -8.22 -25.62 4.99
N ALA A 678 -6.97 -25.26 4.71
CA ALA A 678 -6.23 -25.80 3.56
C ALA A 678 -5.93 -27.30 3.73
N ALA A 679 -5.62 -27.75 4.95
CA ALA A 679 -5.43 -29.16 5.27
C ALA A 679 -6.72 -29.97 5.05
N TYR A 680 -7.86 -29.44 5.50
CA TYR A 680 -9.16 -30.05 5.22
C TYR A 680 -9.47 -30.11 3.72
N GLY A 681 -9.20 -29.04 2.96
CA GLY A 681 -9.37 -29.03 1.50
C GLY A 681 -8.61 -30.17 0.82
N ARG A 682 -7.33 -30.37 1.19
CA ARG A 682 -6.53 -31.50 0.70
C ARG A 682 -7.10 -32.85 1.14
N ALA A 683 -7.47 -33.00 2.41
CA ALA A 683 -8.09 -34.22 2.92
C ALA A 683 -9.38 -34.57 2.16
N ASN A 684 -10.20 -33.57 1.85
CA ASN A 684 -11.42 -33.72 1.06
C ASN A 684 -11.12 -34.21 -0.37
N SER A 685 -10.14 -33.62 -1.05
CA SER A 685 -9.73 -34.09 -2.39
C SER A 685 -9.15 -35.50 -2.36
N THR A 686 -8.24 -35.79 -1.43
CA THR A 686 -7.64 -37.13 -1.27
C THR A 686 -8.70 -38.20 -0.94
N CYS A 687 -9.66 -37.88 -0.07
CA CYS A 687 -10.75 -38.79 0.25
C CYS A 687 -11.60 -39.08 -1.00
N ARG A 688 -11.91 -38.06 -1.80
CA ARG A 688 -12.68 -38.19 -3.04
C ARG A 688 -12.01 -39.15 -4.03
N GLU A 689 -10.70 -39.08 -4.17
CA GLU A 689 -9.92 -39.96 -5.03
C GLU A 689 -9.89 -41.41 -4.52
N LYS A 690 -9.85 -41.60 -3.20
CA LYS A 690 -9.81 -42.93 -2.57
C LYS A 690 -11.16 -43.63 -2.51
N LEU A 691 -12.26 -42.90 -2.40
CA LEU A 691 -13.61 -43.49 -2.23
C LEU A 691 -13.99 -44.52 -3.31
N PRO A 692 -13.75 -44.28 -4.62
CA PRO A 692 -14.01 -45.29 -5.65
C PRO A 692 -13.25 -46.61 -5.46
N LEU A 693 -12.07 -46.58 -4.81
CA LEU A 693 -11.27 -47.79 -4.55
C LEU A 693 -11.97 -48.77 -3.60
N LEU A 694 -12.91 -48.29 -2.77
CA LEU A 694 -13.74 -49.14 -1.91
C LEU A 694 -14.62 -50.10 -2.71
N VAL A 695 -14.96 -49.74 -3.96
CA VAL A 695 -15.75 -50.56 -4.87
C VAL A 695 -14.88 -51.40 -5.78
N VAL A 696 -13.78 -50.85 -6.29
CA VAL A 696 -12.92 -51.53 -7.26
C VAL A 696 -12.33 -52.82 -6.68
N SER A 697 -11.87 -52.78 -5.43
CA SER A 697 -11.25 -53.94 -4.77
C SER A 697 -12.22 -55.11 -4.53
N GLU A 698 -13.53 -54.86 -4.55
CA GLU A 698 -14.57 -55.80 -4.13
C GLU A 698 -15.68 -55.91 -5.19
N ARG A 699 -15.34 -55.56 -6.43
CA ARG A 699 -16.30 -55.38 -7.53
C ARG A 699 -17.15 -56.63 -7.79
N GLU A 700 -16.57 -57.82 -7.64
CA GLU A 700 -17.30 -59.08 -7.83
C GLU A 700 -18.36 -59.29 -6.75
N ASN A 701 -18.00 -59.06 -5.48
CA ASN A 701 -18.90 -59.17 -4.32
C ASN A 701 -20.03 -58.13 -4.37
N LEU A 702 -19.71 -56.89 -4.79
CA LEU A 702 -20.68 -55.79 -4.85
C LEU A 702 -21.62 -55.85 -6.05
N ASN A 703 -21.23 -56.52 -7.13
CA ASN A 703 -22.08 -56.75 -8.31
C ASN A 703 -22.86 -58.07 -8.25
N LEU A 704 -22.74 -58.83 -7.15
CA LEU A 704 -23.56 -60.02 -6.95
C LEU A 704 -25.02 -59.68 -7.12
N GLN A 705 -25.72 -60.55 -7.83
CA GLN A 705 -27.16 -60.46 -7.99
C GLN A 705 -27.84 -61.44 -7.03
N ARG A 706 -29.05 -61.09 -6.62
CA ARG A 706 -29.88 -61.90 -5.74
C ARG A 706 -31.26 -62.10 -6.34
N LEU A 707 -31.86 -63.23 -6.01
CA LEU A 707 -33.29 -63.48 -6.18
C LEU A 707 -33.81 -64.22 -4.96
N ARG A 708 -35.12 -64.22 -4.76
CA ARG A 708 -35.76 -65.06 -3.75
C ARG A 708 -36.49 -66.19 -4.43
N TYR A 709 -36.42 -67.38 -3.86
CA TYR A 709 -37.13 -68.54 -4.36
C TYR A 709 -37.68 -69.40 -3.23
N ARG A 710 -38.74 -70.14 -3.52
CA ARG A 710 -39.24 -71.22 -2.66
C ARG A 710 -39.83 -72.32 -3.53
N ARG A 711 -39.81 -73.56 -3.08
CA ARG A 711 -40.53 -74.63 -3.77
C ARG A 711 -42.03 -74.36 -3.62
N LYS A 712 -42.82 -74.63 -4.66
CA LYS A 712 -44.26 -74.48 -4.54
C LYS A 712 -44.81 -75.44 -3.48
N GLY A 713 -45.50 -74.90 -2.49
CA GLY A 713 -45.95 -75.62 -1.29
C GLY A 713 -45.14 -75.30 -0.04
N ASP A 714 -43.92 -74.75 -0.17
CA ASP A 714 -43.11 -74.33 0.98
C ASP A 714 -43.55 -72.95 1.49
N ALA A 715 -43.47 -72.77 2.81
CA ALA A 715 -43.75 -71.48 3.45
C ALA A 715 -42.57 -70.50 3.38
N MET A 716 -41.33 -71.01 3.42
CA MET A 716 -40.13 -70.20 3.62
C MET A 716 -39.48 -69.80 2.29
N TRP A 717 -39.24 -68.51 2.11
CA TRP A 717 -38.45 -67.98 1.00
C TRP A 717 -36.95 -68.04 1.31
N ARG A 718 -36.16 -68.59 0.40
CA ARG A 718 -34.70 -68.58 0.43
C ARG A 718 -34.15 -67.51 -0.51
N THR A 719 -33.00 -66.96 -0.17
CA THR A 719 -32.26 -66.03 -1.03
C THR A 719 -31.18 -66.80 -1.78
N MET A 720 -31.09 -66.60 -3.09
CA MET A 720 -30.06 -67.18 -3.94
C MET A 720 -29.19 -66.05 -4.48
N TYR A 721 -27.87 -66.22 -4.40
CA TYR A 721 -26.89 -65.27 -4.92
C TYR A 721 -26.21 -65.82 -6.17
N PHE A 722 -25.91 -64.95 -7.12
CA PHE A 722 -25.29 -65.35 -8.38
C PHE A 722 -24.36 -64.25 -8.93
N PRO A 723 -23.20 -64.64 -9.50
CA PRO A 723 -22.19 -63.69 -9.97
C PRO A 723 -22.54 -63.02 -11.31
N LYS A 724 -23.40 -63.65 -12.12
CA LYS A 724 -23.82 -63.14 -13.44
C LYS A 724 -25.32 -63.36 -13.63
N PRO A 725 -26.03 -62.46 -14.34
CA PRO A 725 -27.46 -62.59 -14.58
C PRO A 725 -27.84 -63.99 -15.06
N LEU A 726 -28.81 -64.61 -14.39
CA LEU A 726 -29.34 -65.89 -14.82
C LEU A 726 -30.02 -65.73 -16.18
N ARG A 727 -29.71 -66.63 -17.11
CA ARG A 727 -30.41 -66.71 -18.38
C ARG A 727 -31.79 -67.30 -18.12
N SER A 728 -32.81 -66.79 -18.83
CA SER A 728 -34.17 -67.30 -18.72
C SER A 728 -34.77 -67.57 -20.10
N ARG A 729 -35.64 -68.58 -20.19
CA ARG A 729 -36.36 -68.97 -21.41
C ARG A 729 -37.77 -69.38 -21.04
N ARG A 730 -38.74 -68.87 -21.79
CA ARG A 730 -40.12 -69.36 -21.73
C ARG A 730 -40.23 -70.65 -22.53
N GLU A 731 -40.70 -71.70 -21.89
CA GLU A 731 -40.91 -73.03 -22.45
C GLU A 731 -42.34 -73.47 -22.15
N THR A 732 -42.93 -74.29 -23.02
CA THR A 732 -44.23 -74.91 -22.76
C THR A 732 -43.97 -76.32 -22.24
N ASP A 733 -44.55 -76.68 -21.09
CA ASP A 733 -44.40 -78.01 -20.51
C ASP A 733 -45.18 -79.07 -21.32
N ASP A 734 -44.98 -80.36 -21.01
CA ASP A 734 -45.65 -81.49 -21.69
C ASP A 734 -47.18 -81.47 -21.54
N ARG A 735 -47.73 -80.56 -20.74
CA ARG A 735 -49.16 -80.37 -20.48
C ARG A 735 -49.72 -79.08 -21.11
N GLY A 736 -48.91 -78.34 -21.88
CA GLY A 736 -49.33 -77.10 -22.54
C GLY A 736 -49.26 -75.83 -21.69
N ASN A 737 -48.72 -75.89 -20.47
CA ASN A 737 -48.59 -74.73 -19.59
C ASN A 737 -47.28 -73.97 -19.86
N MET A 738 -47.34 -72.64 -19.85
CA MET A 738 -46.13 -71.81 -19.95
C MET A 738 -45.34 -71.82 -18.63
N GLN A 739 -44.06 -72.15 -18.72
CA GLN A 739 -43.09 -72.04 -17.63
C GLN A 739 -41.88 -71.22 -18.05
N THR A 740 -41.20 -70.59 -17.11
CA THR A 740 -39.90 -69.94 -17.33
C THR A 740 -38.82 -70.76 -16.66
N SER A 741 -37.87 -71.27 -17.46
CA SER A 741 -36.68 -71.98 -17.00
C SER A 741 -35.55 -70.99 -16.81
N PHE A 742 -34.83 -71.06 -15.69
CA PHE A 742 -33.68 -70.22 -15.34
C PHE A 742 -32.41 -71.06 -15.27
N TRP A 743 -31.30 -70.59 -15.84
CA TRP A 743 -30.00 -71.27 -15.76
C TRP A 743 -28.81 -70.32 -15.69
N GLY A 744 -27.75 -70.78 -15.05
CA GLY A 744 -26.52 -70.03 -14.76
C GLY A 744 -25.79 -70.56 -13.54
N GLU A 745 -24.72 -69.85 -13.17
CA GLU A 745 -23.92 -70.09 -11.97
C GLU A 745 -24.57 -69.44 -10.75
N ILE A 746 -24.60 -70.15 -9.63
CA ILE A 746 -25.17 -69.69 -8.36
C ILE A 746 -24.23 -70.05 -7.21
N TYR A 747 -24.26 -69.28 -6.13
CA TYR A 747 -23.72 -69.70 -4.84
C TYR A 747 -24.74 -70.59 -4.15
N TYR A 748 -24.36 -71.83 -3.84
CA TYR A 748 -25.24 -72.83 -3.25
C TYR A 748 -24.61 -73.46 -2.01
N TYR A 749 -25.47 -73.93 -1.11
CA TYR A 749 -25.13 -74.75 0.04
C TYR A 749 -26.24 -75.77 0.30
N GLU A 750 -25.87 -76.96 0.77
CA GLU A 750 -26.83 -78.04 1.04
C GLU A 750 -27.15 -78.15 2.55
N HIS A 751 -26.17 -77.87 3.40
CA HIS A 751 -26.25 -77.95 4.85
C HIS A 751 -25.96 -76.58 5.47
N ASP A 752 -26.57 -76.30 6.63
CA ASP A 752 -26.46 -75.01 7.29
C ASP A 752 -25.00 -74.71 7.71
N ASP A 753 -24.19 -75.71 8.04
CA ASP A 753 -22.78 -75.56 8.42
C ASP A 753 -21.80 -75.46 7.24
N GLN A 754 -22.30 -75.41 6.00
CA GLN A 754 -21.47 -75.44 4.81
C GLN A 754 -21.20 -74.05 4.23
N LYS A 755 -19.94 -73.79 3.83
CA LYS A 755 -19.58 -72.59 3.07
C LYS A 755 -20.17 -72.65 1.66
N PRO A 756 -20.83 -71.59 1.17
CA PRO A 756 -21.35 -71.55 -0.19
C PRO A 756 -20.26 -71.74 -1.25
N TRP A 757 -20.55 -72.55 -2.28
CA TRP A 757 -19.67 -72.72 -3.44
C TRP A 757 -20.42 -72.42 -4.74
N ILE A 758 -19.66 -72.07 -5.77
CA ILE A 758 -20.21 -71.78 -7.10
C ILE A 758 -20.56 -73.10 -7.79
N VAL A 759 -21.80 -73.22 -8.26
CA VAL A 759 -22.29 -74.38 -8.99
C VAL A 759 -23.31 -73.94 -10.05
N HIS A 760 -23.37 -74.68 -11.16
CA HIS A 760 -24.40 -74.45 -12.17
C HIS A 760 -25.75 -74.98 -11.68
N THR A 761 -26.80 -74.18 -11.81
CA THR A 761 -28.21 -74.53 -11.48
C THR A 761 -28.64 -75.95 -11.91
N SER A 762 -28.22 -76.42 -13.08
CA SER A 762 -28.56 -77.78 -13.57
C SER A 762 -28.00 -78.94 -12.73
N LYS A 763 -26.99 -78.69 -11.90
CA LYS A 763 -26.42 -79.71 -10.99
C LYS A 763 -27.14 -79.76 -9.63
N VAL A 764 -27.86 -78.68 -9.30
CA VAL A 764 -28.58 -78.52 -8.03
C VAL A 764 -30.06 -78.85 -8.17
N PHE A 765 -30.64 -78.51 -9.33
CA PHE A 765 -32.07 -78.68 -9.62
C PHE A 765 -32.26 -79.76 -10.70
N PRO A 766 -32.57 -81.02 -10.32
CA PRO A 766 -32.65 -82.15 -11.25
C PRO A 766 -33.65 -81.94 -12.39
N ASP A 767 -34.79 -81.28 -12.10
CA ASP A 767 -35.88 -80.99 -13.04
C ASP A 767 -35.83 -79.55 -13.60
N LYS A 768 -34.64 -78.96 -13.66
CA LYS A 768 -34.38 -77.53 -13.97
C LYS A 768 -34.95 -76.57 -12.92
N PHE A 769 -34.29 -75.43 -12.74
CA PHE A 769 -34.83 -74.35 -11.91
C PHE A 769 -35.90 -73.60 -12.71
N SER A 770 -37.18 -73.86 -12.43
CA SER A 770 -38.29 -73.35 -13.25
C SER A 770 -39.45 -72.77 -12.44
N SER A 771 -40.21 -71.87 -13.05
CA SER A 771 -41.43 -71.30 -12.47
C SER A 771 -42.59 -72.31 -12.33
N ARG A 772 -42.41 -73.55 -12.82
CA ARG A 772 -43.36 -74.65 -12.62
C ARG A 772 -43.26 -75.17 -11.19
N ASP A 773 -42.03 -75.45 -10.75
CA ASP A 773 -41.75 -76.13 -9.48
C ASP A 773 -41.42 -75.14 -8.35
N TYR A 774 -41.03 -73.90 -8.70
CA TYR A 774 -40.64 -72.87 -7.76
C TYR A 774 -41.43 -71.56 -7.97
N ASP A 775 -41.74 -70.88 -6.87
CA ASP A 775 -42.05 -69.45 -6.93
C ASP A 775 -40.73 -68.69 -6.94
N VAL A 776 -40.49 -67.87 -7.97
CA VAL A 776 -39.26 -67.11 -8.15
C VAL A 776 -39.61 -65.62 -8.15
N ASN A 777 -39.02 -64.88 -7.21
CA ASN A 777 -39.09 -63.44 -7.13
C ASN A 777 -37.76 -62.83 -7.56
N ILE A 778 -37.75 -62.32 -8.79
CA ILE A 778 -36.65 -61.59 -9.40
C ILE A 778 -37.21 -60.27 -9.93
N GLU A 779 -36.51 -59.17 -9.63
CA GLU A 779 -36.92 -57.85 -10.07
C GLU A 779 -36.79 -57.70 -11.58
N ARG A 780 -37.65 -56.88 -12.18
CA ARG A 780 -37.71 -56.71 -13.64
C ARG A 780 -36.43 -56.10 -14.22
N ARG A 781 -35.77 -55.21 -13.48
CA ARG A 781 -34.53 -54.57 -13.93
C ARG A 781 -33.33 -55.28 -13.30
N PRO A 782 -32.31 -55.67 -14.09
CA PRO A 782 -31.11 -56.34 -13.55
C PRO A 782 -30.42 -55.56 -12.42
N GLN A 783 -30.43 -54.22 -12.48
CA GLN A 783 -29.86 -53.37 -11.42
C GLN A 783 -30.57 -53.47 -10.07
N ASP A 784 -31.87 -53.78 -10.07
CA ASP A 784 -32.65 -53.90 -8.83
C ASP A 784 -32.36 -55.22 -8.11
N ASN A 785 -31.86 -56.21 -8.85
CA ASN A 785 -31.41 -57.49 -8.35
C ASN A 785 -29.99 -57.46 -7.76
N VAL A 786 -29.23 -56.37 -7.88
CA VAL A 786 -27.91 -56.25 -7.23
C VAL A 786 -28.09 -56.28 -5.70
N VAL A 787 -27.15 -56.91 -5.00
CA VAL A 787 -27.14 -56.96 -3.53
C VAL A 787 -27.23 -55.56 -2.91
N GLN A 788 -27.98 -55.44 -1.81
CA GLN A 788 -28.33 -54.15 -1.21
C GLN A 788 -27.11 -53.31 -0.79
N HIS A 789 -26.08 -53.95 -0.22
CA HIS A 789 -24.85 -53.27 0.19
C HIS A 789 -24.05 -52.77 -1.02
N GLY A 790 -24.08 -53.49 -2.15
CA GLY A 790 -23.54 -53.04 -3.43
C GLY A 790 -24.29 -51.81 -3.95
N ARG A 791 -25.62 -51.89 -4.06
CA ARG A 791 -26.48 -50.76 -4.47
C ARG A 791 -26.25 -49.52 -3.61
N PHE A 792 -26.16 -49.70 -2.30
CA PHE A 792 -25.88 -48.61 -1.36
C PHE A 792 -24.52 -47.96 -1.66
N LEU A 793 -23.44 -48.75 -1.77
CA LEU A 793 -22.10 -48.19 -2.00
C LEU A 793 -21.95 -47.51 -3.35
N PHE A 794 -22.52 -48.08 -4.42
CA PHE A 794 -22.52 -47.43 -5.74
C PHE A 794 -23.21 -46.06 -5.70
N ARG A 795 -24.40 -46.00 -5.08
CA ARG A 795 -25.12 -44.73 -4.90
C ARG A 795 -24.34 -43.76 -4.01
N PHE A 796 -23.85 -44.24 -2.87
CA PHE A 796 -23.09 -43.43 -1.91
C PHE A 796 -21.85 -42.79 -2.53
N ILE A 797 -21.09 -43.52 -3.35
CA ILE A 797 -19.90 -42.99 -4.02
C ILE A 797 -20.27 -42.03 -5.15
N ALA A 798 -21.36 -42.29 -5.88
CA ALA A 798 -21.86 -41.36 -6.89
C ALA A 798 -22.25 -40.01 -6.25
N GLU A 799 -22.97 -40.04 -5.13
CA GLU A 799 -23.33 -38.85 -4.35
C GLU A 799 -22.09 -38.15 -3.75
N ALA A 800 -21.08 -38.93 -3.34
CA ALA A 800 -19.84 -38.39 -2.78
C ALA A 800 -19.12 -37.47 -3.78
N HIS A 801 -19.20 -37.75 -5.09
CA HIS A 801 -18.57 -36.92 -6.12
C HIS A 801 -19.15 -35.49 -6.20
N GLU A 802 -20.34 -35.28 -5.66
CA GLU A 802 -21.02 -33.97 -5.64
C GLU A 802 -21.09 -33.36 -4.25
N ALA A 803 -20.91 -34.19 -3.21
CA ALA A 803 -20.88 -33.73 -1.83
C ALA A 803 -19.72 -32.74 -1.62
N ARG A 804 -20.05 -31.53 -1.18
CA ARG A 804 -19.07 -30.47 -0.89
C ARG A 804 -18.18 -30.83 0.32
N GLU A 805 -18.79 -31.44 1.33
CA GLU A 805 -18.17 -31.82 2.62
C GLU A 805 -18.20 -33.34 2.78
N LEU A 806 -17.13 -34.04 2.38
CA LEU A 806 -17.14 -35.51 2.35
C LEU A 806 -17.19 -36.16 3.73
N ASP A 807 -16.69 -35.52 4.77
CA ASP A 807 -16.80 -36.04 6.13
C ASP A 807 -18.26 -36.05 6.62
N MET A 808 -19.04 -35.01 6.29
CA MET A 808 -20.48 -34.97 6.58
C MET A 808 -21.24 -36.00 5.74
N HIS A 809 -20.84 -36.18 4.48
CA HIS A 809 -21.38 -37.24 3.62
C HIS A 809 -21.08 -38.64 4.20
N LEU A 810 -19.84 -38.89 4.64
CA LEU A 810 -19.43 -40.13 5.30
C LEU A 810 -20.19 -40.36 6.60
N LEU A 811 -20.34 -39.35 7.46
CA LEU A 811 -21.15 -39.46 8.67
C LEU A 811 -22.62 -39.78 8.35
N SER A 812 -23.21 -39.14 7.34
CA SER A 812 -24.55 -39.46 6.86
C SER A 812 -24.64 -40.89 6.33
N GLY A 813 -23.60 -41.38 5.65
CA GLY A 813 -23.50 -42.76 5.20
C GLY A 813 -23.43 -43.75 6.36
N VAL A 814 -22.61 -43.45 7.37
CA VAL A 814 -22.50 -44.23 8.62
C VAL A 814 -23.86 -44.30 9.33
N GLU A 815 -24.56 -43.16 9.45
CA GLU A 815 -25.90 -43.11 10.03
C GLU A 815 -26.91 -43.93 9.22
N ALA A 816 -26.90 -43.79 7.89
CA ALA A 816 -27.79 -44.53 7.01
C ALA A 816 -27.59 -46.04 7.15
N VAL A 817 -26.34 -46.51 7.22
CA VAL A 817 -26.01 -47.93 7.40
C VAL A 817 -26.44 -48.44 8.79
N LEU A 818 -26.23 -47.65 9.85
CA LEU A 818 -26.67 -48.03 11.20
C LEU A 818 -28.20 -48.13 11.32
N ARG A 819 -28.95 -47.33 10.55
CA ARG A 819 -30.42 -47.33 10.53
C ARG A 819 -31.02 -48.31 9.54
N ASP A 820 -30.24 -48.79 8.57
CA ASP A 820 -30.70 -49.72 7.54
C ASP A 820 -31.12 -51.06 8.15
N ARG A 821 -32.38 -51.46 7.93
CA ARG A 821 -32.95 -52.73 8.40
C ARG A 821 -33.11 -53.77 7.30
N GLU A 822 -32.81 -53.40 6.06
CA GLU A 822 -32.97 -54.29 4.92
C GLU A 822 -31.70 -55.10 4.64
N MET A 823 -30.51 -54.50 4.81
CA MET A 823 -29.23 -55.16 4.65
C MET A 823 -29.03 -56.25 5.70
N GLN A 824 -28.51 -57.39 5.26
CA GLN A 824 -28.09 -58.46 6.18
C GLN A 824 -26.96 -57.95 7.11
N PRO A 825 -26.91 -58.36 8.39
CA PRO A 825 -26.01 -57.75 9.38
C PRO A 825 -24.53 -57.81 9.00
N VAL A 826 -24.06 -58.92 8.42
CA VAL A 826 -22.64 -59.09 8.02
C VAL A 826 -22.25 -58.14 6.89
N PRO A 827 -22.93 -58.10 5.72
CA PRO A 827 -22.67 -57.08 4.70
C PRO A 827 -22.87 -55.64 5.20
N ARG A 828 -23.85 -55.39 6.08
CA ARG A 828 -24.07 -54.08 6.70
C ARG A 828 -22.86 -53.63 7.51
N ALA A 829 -22.34 -54.50 8.38
CA ALA A 829 -21.12 -54.25 9.17
C ALA A 829 -19.88 -54.05 8.28
N TRP A 830 -19.78 -54.80 7.18
CA TRP A 830 -18.71 -54.68 6.21
C TRP A 830 -18.68 -53.31 5.52
N VAL A 831 -19.85 -52.76 5.16
CA VAL A 831 -19.98 -51.40 4.60
C VAL A 831 -19.64 -50.38 5.68
N LEU A 832 -20.22 -50.50 6.87
CA LEU A 832 -19.99 -49.58 7.99
C LEU A 832 -18.50 -49.45 8.30
N LYS A 833 -17.81 -50.59 8.40
CA LYS A 833 -16.37 -50.65 8.67
C LYS A 833 -15.58 -49.84 7.65
N ARG A 834 -15.85 -49.99 6.35
CA ARG A 834 -15.16 -49.24 5.29
C ARG A 834 -15.43 -47.74 5.35
N LEU A 835 -16.68 -47.33 5.58
CA LEU A 835 -17.02 -45.91 5.68
C LEU A 835 -16.34 -45.24 6.88
N VAL A 836 -16.34 -45.92 8.03
CA VAL A 836 -15.74 -45.42 9.26
C VAL A 836 -14.21 -45.35 9.15
N HIS A 837 -13.57 -46.35 8.54
CA HIS A 837 -12.13 -46.31 8.25
C HIS A 837 -11.79 -45.16 7.29
N ALA A 838 -12.54 -44.98 6.21
CA ALA A 838 -12.34 -43.87 5.27
C ALA A 838 -12.50 -42.50 5.95
N LEU A 839 -13.49 -42.37 6.84
CA LEU A 839 -13.73 -41.17 7.66
C LEU A 839 -12.55 -40.90 8.60
N ALA A 840 -12.08 -41.89 9.35
CA ALA A 840 -10.99 -41.71 10.31
C ALA A 840 -9.64 -41.43 9.62
N GLU A 841 -9.36 -42.11 8.50
CA GLU A 841 -8.12 -41.92 7.74
C GLU A 841 -8.04 -40.51 7.14
N SER A 842 -9.17 -40.00 6.62
CA SER A 842 -9.19 -38.72 5.91
C SER A 842 -9.47 -37.54 6.84
N PHE A 843 -10.28 -37.71 7.88
CA PHE A 843 -10.85 -36.62 8.68
C PHE A 843 -10.75 -36.85 10.19
N GLY A 844 -9.79 -37.66 10.65
CA GLY A 844 -9.64 -37.97 12.08
C GLY A 844 -9.36 -36.75 12.97
N THR A 845 -8.79 -35.67 12.42
CA THR A 845 -8.55 -34.41 13.16
C THR A 845 -9.85 -33.63 13.37
N GLU A 846 -10.70 -33.61 12.34
CA GLU A 846 -11.95 -32.88 12.28
C GLU A 846 -13.08 -33.64 12.99
N VAL A 847 -13.04 -34.98 12.92
CA VAL A 847 -13.98 -35.90 13.57
C VAL A 847 -13.21 -36.84 14.50
N PRO A 848 -12.78 -36.38 15.70
CA PRO A 848 -12.06 -37.22 16.65
C PRO A 848 -12.82 -38.50 17.05
N GLU A 849 -14.16 -38.44 17.04
CA GLU A 849 -15.03 -39.58 17.32
C GLU A 849 -14.84 -40.74 16.33
N ALA A 850 -14.33 -40.48 15.12
CA ALA A 850 -14.11 -41.48 14.09
C ALA A 850 -13.12 -42.57 14.55
N GLN A 851 -12.10 -42.24 15.35
CA GLN A 851 -11.19 -43.27 15.89
C GLN A 851 -11.89 -44.25 16.82
N ARG A 852 -12.82 -43.76 17.66
CA ARG A 852 -13.64 -44.62 18.51
C ARG A 852 -14.57 -45.50 17.66
N MET A 853 -15.15 -44.94 16.61
CA MET A 853 -15.98 -45.70 15.66
C MET A 853 -15.17 -46.80 14.97
N VAL A 854 -13.92 -46.54 14.56
CA VAL A 854 -13.01 -47.55 13.98
C VAL A 854 -12.79 -48.69 14.96
N HIS A 855 -12.46 -48.36 16.22
CA HIS A 855 -12.25 -49.36 17.26
C HIS A 855 -13.49 -50.26 17.47
N LEU A 856 -14.69 -49.68 17.47
CA LEU A 856 -15.94 -50.45 17.53
C LEU A 856 -16.11 -51.30 16.26
N ALA A 857 -15.89 -50.73 15.08
CA ALA A 857 -16.06 -51.45 13.82
C ALA A 857 -15.11 -52.63 13.66
N ASP A 858 -13.90 -52.55 14.22
CA ASP A 858 -12.91 -53.63 14.17
C ASP A 858 -13.28 -54.83 15.04
N GLN A 859 -14.17 -54.67 16.03
CA GLN A 859 -14.72 -55.77 16.83
C GLN A 859 -15.72 -56.63 16.05
N MET A 860 -16.24 -56.13 14.92
CA MET A 860 -17.23 -56.85 14.10
C MET A 860 -16.55 -57.87 13.18
N LYS A 861 -16.96 -59.14 13.28
CA LYS A 861 -16.48 -60.21 12.40
C LYS A 861 -17.24 -60.19 11.07
N THR A 862 -16.58 -59.75 10.00
CA THR A 862 -17.19 -59.66 8.66
C THR A 862 -16.70 -60.74 7.68
N ASP A 863 -15.60 -61.43 8.00
CA ASP A 863 -15.03 -62.51 7.19
C ASP A 863 -15.67 -63.85 7.60
N VAL A 864 -16.92 -64.05 7.18
CA VAL A 864 -17.74 -65.24 7.42
C VAL A 864 -18.54 -65.55 6.14
N PRO A 865 -18.99 -66.80 5.94
CA PRO A 865 -19.72 -67.21 4.71
C PRO A 865 -21.16 -66.67 4.67
N TRP A 866 -21.33 -65.34 4.68
CA TRP A 866 -22.59 -64.62 4.89
C TRP A 866 -23.70 -64.93 3.88
N MET A 867 -23.38 -65.47 2.71
CA MET A 867 -24.37 -65.90 1.72
C MET A 867 -25.16 -67.14 2.19
N ASN A 868 -24.67 -67.86 3.19
CA ASN A 868 -25.44 -68.84 3.98
C ASN A 868 -25.79 -68.21 5.34
N PRO A 869 -27.01 -67.66 5.51
CA PRO A 869 -27.42 -66.99 6.74
C PRO A 869 -27.52 -67.93 7.95
N ASP A 870 -27.67 -69.23 7.72
CA ASP A 870 -27.87 -70.24 8.77
C ASP A 870 -26.54 -70.85 9.26
N HIS A 871 -25.41 -70.42 8.69
CA HIS A 871 -24.09 -70.91 9.08
C HIS A 871 -23.72 -70.49 10.51
N PRO A 872 -23.18 -71.40 11.36
CA PRO A 872 -22.86 -71.11 12.76
C PRO A 872 -21.97 -69.87 12.94
N ASP A 873 -20.92 -69.72 12.12
CA ASP A 873 -20.08 -68.51 12.12
C ASP A 873 -20.84 -67.22 11.77
N VAL A 874 -21.84 -67.30 10.90
CA VAL A 874 -22.65 -66.14 10.48
C VAL A 874 -23.61 -65.76 11.59
N LEU A 875 -24.28 -66.73 12.23
CA LEU A 875 -25.14 -66.49 13.38
C LEU A 875 -24.37 -65.87 14.55
N ALA A 876 -23.19 -66.41 14.88
CA ALA A 876 -22.31 -65.85 15.91
C ALA A 876 -21.81 -64.44 15.55
N ALA A 877 -21.49 -64.19 14.28
CA ALA A 877 -21.12 -62.85 13.81
C ALA A 877 -22.29 -61.86 13.90
N GLN A 878 -23.52 -62.29 13.56
CA GLN A 878 -24.71 -61.44 13.65
C GLN A 878 -24.98 -60.97 15.09
N GLU A 879 -24.94 -61.89 16.07
CA GLU A 879 -25.10 -61.53 17.49
C GLU A 879 -24.05 -60.50 17.95
N GLY A 880 -22.78 -60.71 17.58
CA GLY A 880 -21.69 -59.78 17.91
C GLY A 880 -21.84 -58.42 17.23
N ILE A 881 -22.27 -58.40 15.97
CA ILE A 881 -22.49 -57.18 15.19
C ILE A 881 -23.60 -56.32 15.80
N ASP A 882 -24.75 -56.92 16.13
CA ASP A 882 -25.89 -56.17 16.68
C ASP A 882 -25.57 -55.59 18.07
N ALA A 883 -24.78 -56.31 18.89
CA ALA A 883 -24.28 -55.80 20.16
C ALA A 883 -23.33 -54.59 19.99
N VAL A 884 -22.52 -54.57 18.94
CA VAL A 884 -21.60 -53.46 18.64
C VAL A 884 -22.34 -52.25 18.06
N PHE A 885 -23.34 -52.44 17.20
CA PHE A 885 -24.13 -51.33 16.64
C PHE A 885 -24.78 -50.46 17.72
N GLY A 886 -25.25 -51.06 18.83
CA GLY A 886 -25.80 -50.31 19.97
C GLY A 886 -24.78 -49.45 20.73
N GLN A 887 -23.47 -49.62 20.49
CA GLN A 887 -22.40 -48.88 21.17
C GLN A 887 -21.87 -47.69 20.35
N PHE A 888 -22.30 -47.56 19.09
CA PHE A 888 -21.91 -46.42 18.26
C PHE A 888 -22.42 -45.10 18.84
N PRO A 889 -21.67 -43.99 18.69
CA PRO A 889 -22.12 -42.69 19.14
C PRO A 889 -23.35 -42.22 18.36
N ASP A 890 -24.09 -41.29 18.94
CA ASP A 890 -25.21 -40.60 18.30
C ASP A 890 -24.70 -39.74 17.12
N ILE A 891 -24.75 -40.31 15.91
CA ILE A 891 -24.18 -39.71 14.70
C ILE A 891 -24.77 -38.31 14.41
N PRO A 892 -26.09 -38.06 14.51
CA PRO A 892 -26.65 -36.71 14.44
C PRO A 892 -25.99 -35.70 15.39
N LYS A 893 -25.68 -36.09 16.63
CA LYS A 893 -24.97 -35.20 17.57
C LYS A 893 -23.54 -34.94 17.14
N VAL A 894 -22.84 -35.94 16.60
CA VAL A 894 -21.48 -35.76 16.05
C VAL A 894 -21.52 -34.79 14.86
N MET A 895 -22.44 -34.98 13.93
CA MET A 895 -22.66 -34.09 12.77
C MET A 895 -22.98 -32.65 13.21
N ALA A 896 -23.86 -32.46 14.18
CA ALA A 896 -24.18 -31.15 14.72
C ALA A 896 -22.97 -30.47 15.40
N SER A 897 -22.14 -31.24 16.10
CA SER A 897 -20.90 -30.76 16.71
C SER A 897 -19.88 -30.31 15.65
N VAL A 898 -19.67 -31.11 14.58
CA VAL A 898 -18.80 -30.75 13.45
C VAL A 898 -19.30 -29.48 12.76
N ALA A 899 -20.59 -29.40 12.45
CA ALA A 899 -21.21 -28.23 11.83
C ALA A 899 -21.05 -26.97 12.70
N SER A 900 -21.24 -27.09 14.02
CA SER A 900 -21.11 -25.97 14.95
C SER A 900 -19.66 -25.46 15.06
N ARG A 901 -18.68 -26.38 15.08
CA ARG A 901 -17.24 -26.03 15.04
C ARG A 901 -16.88 -25.27 13.76
N ARG A 902 -17.35 -25.73 12.60
CA ARG A 902 -17.13 -25.06 11.30
C ARG A 902 -17.80 -23.69 11.26
N ALA A 903 -19.05 -23.62 11.72
CA ALA A 903 -19.80 -22.38 11.81
C ALA A 903 -19.08 -21.32 12.67
N LEU A 904 -18.42 -21.75 13.75
CA LEU A 904 -17.60 -20.87 14.60
C LEU A 904 -16.30 -20.46 13.90
N LEU A 905 -15.59 -21.39 13.26
CA LEU A 905 -14.37 -21.13 12.50
C LEU A 905 -14.61 -20.12 11.36
N LEU A 906 -15.66 -20.32 10.55
CA LEU A 906 -16.00 -19.40 9.46
C LEU A 906 -16.35 -18.00 9.98
N ARG A 907 -17.05 -17.91 11.12
CA ARG A 907 -17.37 -16.63 11.77
C ARG A 907 -16.12 -15.95 12.30
N ALA A 908 -15.17 -16.71 12.86
CA ALA A 908 -13.89 -16.19 13.33
C ALA A 908 -13.07 -15.60 12.16
N LEU A 909 -12.91 -16.38 11.08
CA LEU A 909 -12.16 -15.94 9.88
C LEU A 909 -12.84 -14.79 9.12
N SER A 910 -14.18 -14.73 9.15
CA SER A 910 -14.94 -13.63 8.52
C SER A 910 -15.04 -12.39 9.39
N ARG A 911 -14.49 -12.42 10.61
CA ARG A 911 -14.58 -11.30 11.53
C ARG A 911 -13.62 -10.22 11.06
N ARG A 912 -14.16 -9.15 10.46
CA ARG A 912 -13.38 -8.05 9.89
C ARG A 912 -12.74 -7.23 11.01
N VAL A 913 -11.53 -7.59 11.40
CA VAL A 913 -10.76 -6.90 12.43
C VAL A 913 -10.04 -5.69 11.80
N ARG A 914 -10.20 -4.52 12.41
CA ARG A 914 -9.54 -3.27 11.98
C ARG A 914 -8.81 -2.61 13.15
N ALA A 915 -7.74 -1.88 12.85
CA ALA A 915 -7.09 -1.04 13.85
C ALA A 915 -8.01 0.14 14.21
N VAL A 916 -8.15 0.43 15.50
CA VAL A 916 -9.08 1.45 16.02
C VAL A 916 -8.41 2.48 16.93
N GLY A 917 -7.20 2.20 17.41
CA GLY A 917 -6.54 3.06 18.39
C GLY A 917 -5.25 2.47 18.92
N ILE A 918 -4.69 3.11 19.94
CA ILE A 918 -3.48 2.63 20.64
C ILE A 918 -3.69 2.65 22.15
N ILE A 919 -2.88 1.88 22.86
CA ILE A 919 -2.69 2.09 24.30
C ILE A 919 -1.82 3.33 24.50
N TYR A 920 -2.27 4.23 25.36
CA TYR A 920 -1.54 5.43 25.75
C TYR A 920 -1.45 5.53 27.27
N ARG A 921 -0.51 6.35 27.76
CA ARG A 921 -0.30 6.60 29.19
C ARG A 921 -0.96 7.93 29.55
N GLY A 922 -2.10 7.88 30.23
CA GLY A 922 -2.88 9.06 30.64
C GLY A 922 -2.23 9.88 31.76
N GLU A 923 -2.92 10.94 32.20
CA GLU A 923 -2.43 11.89 33.20
C GLU A 923 -2.11 11.24 34.57
N GLU A 924 -2.86 10.20 34.96
CA GLU A 924 -2.61 9.44 36.21
C GLU A 924 -1.54 8.35 36.05
N ASN A 925 -0.76 8.37 34.96
CA ASN A 925 0.19 7.31 34.59
C ASN A 925 -0.47 5.92 34.36
N ALA A 926 -1.81 5.89 34.25
CA ALA A 926 -2.59 4.71 33.92
C ALA A 926 -2.53 4.41 32.41
N LEU A 927 -2.50 3.12 32.06
CA LEU A 927 -2.57 2.68 30.66
C LEU A 927 -4.03 2.60 30.21
N GLU A 928 -4.37 3.42 29.22
CA GLU A 928 -5.75 3.61 28.75
C GLU A 928 -5.84 3.49 27.23
N PRO A 929 -6.98 3.03 26.69
CA PRO A 929 -7.20 2.98 25.26
C PRO A 929 -7.50 4.37 24.70
N PHE A 930 -6.67 4.84 23.77
CA PHE A 930 -6.94 6.02 22.96
C PHE A 930 -7.48 5.59 21.59
N LEU A 931 -8.70 6.00 21.24
CA LEU A 931 -9.38 5.58 20.02
C LEU A 931 -9.41 6.70 18.98
N GLY A 932 -9.04 6.37 17.74
CA GLY A 932 -9.16 7.27 16.59
C GLY A 932 -10.51 7.18 15.87
N VAL A 933 -11.44 6.34 16.36
CA VAL A 933 -12.74 6.05 15.75
C VAL A 933 -13.84 6.00 16.80
N SER A 934 -15.11 5.96 16.36
CA SER A 934 -16.27 5.75 17.23
C SER A 934 -16.09 4.52 18.12
N GLN A 935 -16.48 4.66 19.38
CA GLN A 935 -16.17 3.71 20.44
C GLN A 935 -16.74 2.30 20.16
N PRO A 936 -15.90 1.26 20.01
CA PRO A 936 -16.36 -0.11 19.82
C PRO A 936 -16.75 -0.76 21.15
N ARG A 937 -17.57 -1.82 21.10
CA ARG A 937 -18.01 -2.57 22.31
C ARG A 937 -16.87 -3.31 23.01
N ALA A 938 -15.83 -3.65 22.26
CA ALA A 938 -14.62 -4.27 22.79
C ALA A 938 -13.42 -3.91 21.91
N VAL A 939 -12.26 -3.80 22.55
CA VAL A 939 -10.96 -3.63 21.86
C VAL A 939 -10.03 -4.76 22.23
N TRP A 940 -9.25 -5.19 21.26
CA TRP A 940 -8.37 -6.34 21.32
C TRP A 940 -6.93 -5.90 21.10
N ILE A 941 -6.00 -6.66 21.67
CA ILE A 941 -4.56 -6.54 21.44
C ILE A 941 -4.05 -7.83 20.80
N VAL A 942 -2.95 -7.70 20.08
CA VAL A 942 -2.16 -8.84 19.60
C VAL A 942 -1.07 -9.09 20.63
N GLN A 943 -1.04 -10.30 21.18
CA GLN A 943 0.05 -10.75 22.01
C GLN A 943 1.02 -11.57 21.15
N THR A 944 2.22 -11.05 20.99
CA THR A 944 3.38 -11.74 20.45
C THR A 944 4.04 -12.50 21.61
N GLY A 945 4.17 -13.82 21.49
CA GLY A 945 4.83 -14.63 22.52
C GLY A 945 6.35 -14.52 22.46
N ALA A 946 7.06 -15.35 23.23
CA ALA A 946 8.51 -15.52 23.06
C ALA A 946 8.84 -15.93 21.61
N ALA A 947 10.07 -15.66 21.14
CA ALA A 947 10.49 -15.98 19.78
C ALA A 947 10.11 -17.41 19.37
N GLY A 948 9.22 -17.54 18.38
CA GLY A 948 8.69 -18.81 17.87
C GLY A 948 7.26 -19.18 18.32
N ALA A 949 6.68 -18.50 19.31
CA ALA A 949 5.28 -18.69 19.68
C ALA A 949 4.34 -17.94 18.71
N ALA A 950 3.27 -18.59 18.28
CA ALA A 950 2.28 -17.99 17.39
C ALA A 950 1.59 -16.79 18.07
N PRO A 951 1.35 -15.68 17.36
CA PRO A 951 0.64 -14.54 17.92
C PRO A 951 -0.81 -14.92 18.23
N SER A 952 -1.38 -14.30 19.27
CA SER A 952 -2.76 -14.56 19.68
C SER A 952 -3.52 -13.28 20.00
N LEU A 953 -4.83 -13.31 19.84
CA LEU A 953 -5.71 -12.19 20.18
C LEU A 953 -6.13 -12.27 21.66
N LYS A 954 -6.16 -11.12 22.32
CA LYS A 954 -6.75 -10.95 23.66
C LYS A 954 -7.64 -9.74 23.67
N ILE A 955 -8.76 -9.82 24.39
CA ILE A 955 -9.62 -8.66 24.65
C ILE A 955 -8.94 -7.80 25.71
N ALA A 956 -8.64 -6.55 25.37
CA ALA A 956 -7.98 -5.60 26.25
C ALA A 956 -8.98 -4.82 27.11
N ALA A 957 -10.07 -4.33 26.50
CA ALA A 957 -11.12 -3.61 27.20
C ALA A 957 -12.50 -3.94 26.62
N ARG A 958 -13.54 -3.78 27.44
CA ARG A 958 -14.96 -3.96 27.06
C ARG A 958 -15.78 -2.77 27.53
N GLU A 959 -16.85 -2.49 26.79
CA GLU A 959 -17.83 -1.48 27.13
C GLU A 959 -18.55 -1.86 28.44
N ARG A 960 -18.60 -0.90 29.38
CA ARG A 960 -19.36 -1.05 30.62
C ARG A 960 -20.81 -0.69 30.38
N ALA A 961 -21.72 -1.60 30.73
CA ALA A 961 -23.16 -1.47 30.46
C ALA A 961 -23.83 -0.21 31.07
N GLU A 962 -23.24 0.38 32.12
CA GLU A 962 -23.81 1.50 32.87
C GLU A 962 -23.31 2.89 32.40
N GLU A 963 -22.17 2.97 31.71
CA GLU A 963 -21.47 4.24 31.46
C GLU A 963 -21.02 4.42 30.00
N GLY A 964 -21.12 3.39 29.16
CA GLY A 964 -20.63 3.42 27.77
C GLY A 964 -19.11 3.50 27.65
N ALA A 965 -18.35 3.69 28.73
CA ALA A 965 -16.89 3.75 28.76
C ALA A 965 -16.24 2.36 28.59
N LEU A 966 -15.07 2.31 27.94
CA LEU A 966 -14.26 1.09 27.83
C LEU A 966 -13.49 0.84 29.13
N GLN A 967 -13.74 -0.31 29.77
CA GLN A 967 -13.00 -0.74 30.96
C GLN A 967 -11.91 -1.75 30.58
N VAL A 968 -10.66 -1.42 30.88
CA VAL A 968 -9.52 -2.32 30.71
C VAL A 968 -9.64 -3.52 31.64
N LEU A 969 -9.57 -4.73 31.07
CA LEU A 969 -9.69 -5.98 31.83
C LEU A 969 -8.45 -6.21 32.70
N SER A 970 -8.66 -6.56 33.97
CA SER A 970 -7.56 -6.81 34.92
C SER A 970 -6.60 -7.92 34.46
N THR A 971 -7.11 -8.91 33.72
CA THR A 971 -6.36 -10.07 33.22
C THR A 971 -5.28 -9.72 32.20
N VAL A 972 -5.40 -8.58 31.52
CA VAL A 972 -4.45 -8.18 30.46
C VAL A 972 -3.58 -6.98 30.83
N ARG A 973 -3.77 -6.37 32.01
CA ARG A 973 -3.05 -5.14 32.40
C ARG A 973 -1.52 -5.28 32.34
N ARG A 974 -0.99 -6.47 32.58
CA ARG A 974 0.46 -6.77 32.50
C ARG A 974 0.97 -6.90 31.07
N ASP A 975 0.06 -7.14 30.12
CA ASP A 975 0.38 -7.31 28.69
C ASP A 975 0.35 -5.97 27.93
N LEU A 976 -0.18 -4.89 28.54
CA LEU A 976 -0.34 -3.58 27.92
C LEU A 976 0.92 -2.72 28.03
N PHE A 977 1.21 -1.96 26.99
CA PHE A 977 2.26 -0.94 26.99
C PHE A 977 1.93 0.20 26.01
N PRO A 978 2.49 1.41 26.21
CA PRO A 978 2.24 2.54 25.31
C PRO A 978 2.61 2.26 23.85
N GLY A 979 1.78 2.70 22.91
CA GLY A 979 1.99 2.49 21.48
C GLY A 979 1.53 1.12 20.95
N GLN A 980 1.08 0.21 21.82
CA GLN A 980 0.48 -1.05 21.38
C GLN A 980 -0.82 -0.77 20.60
N VAL A 981 -0.96 -1.36 19.41
CA VAL A 981 -2.14 -1.16 18.56
C VAL A 981 -3.35 -1.90 19.12
N LEU A 982 -4.48 -1.20 19.14
CA LEU A 982 -5.80 -1.73 19.47
C LEU A 982 -6.57 -2.07 18.20
N PHE A 983 -7.16 -3.24 18.20
CA PHE A 983 -8.02 -3.75 17.15
C PHE A 983 -9.47 -3.87 17.63
N ALA A 984 -10.43 -3.77 16.72
CA ALA A 984 -11.80 -4.14 17.03
C ALA A 984 -12.44 -4.86 15.84
N PRO A 985 -13.35 -5.82 16.09
CA PRO A 985 -14.21 -6.35 15.04
C PRO A 985 -15.11 -5.24 14.50
N SER A 986 -15.40 -5.28 13.20
CA SER A 986 -16.29 -4.31 12.54
C SER A 986 -17.77 -4.65 12.73
N ASP A 987 -18.08 -5.88 13.17
CA ASP A 987 -19.44 -6.29 13.53
C ASP A 987 -19.83 -5.83 14.94
N SER A 988 -21.15 -5.72 15.18
CA SER A 988 -21.72 -5.33 16.48
C SER A 988 -21.90 -6.50 17.45
N PHE A 989 -21.52 -7.72 17.05
CA PHE A 989 -21.73 -8.92 17.84
C PHE A 989 -20.61 -9.10 18.87
N THR A 990 -20.99 -9.53 20.06
CA THR A 990 -20.07 -10.00 21.09
C THR A 990 -19.58 -11.41 20.77
N GLU A 991 -18.46 -11.82 21.38
CA GLU A 991 -17.93 -13.19 21.23
C GLU A 991 -18.98 -14.24 21.64
N ALA A 992 -19.70 -13.99 22.74
CA ALA A 992 -20.72 -14.90 23.25
C ALA A 992 -21.93 -15.04 22.28
N GLU A 993 -22.37 -13.94 21.66
CA GLU A 993 -23.43 -13.96 20.67
C GLU A 993 -23.04 -14.75 19.42
N LEU A 994 -21.79 -14.62 18.96
CA LEU A 994 -21.30 -15.37 17.81
C LEU A 994 -21.17 -16.87 18.10
N VAL A 995 -20.73 -17.25 19.31
CA VAL A 995 -20.70 -18.65 19.77
C VAL A 995 -22.12 -19.22 19.77
N LYS A 996 -23.10 -18.48 20.29
CA LYS A 996 -24.52 -18.88 20.26
C LYS A 996 -25.03 -19.04 18.82
N LYS A 997 -24.72 -18.09 17.94
CA LYS A 997 -25.08 -18.15 16.51
C LYS A 997 -24.38 -19.27 15.75
N ALA A 998 -23.26 -19.79 16.25
CA ALA A 998 -22.59 -20.95 15.69
C ALA A 998 -23.24 -22.29 16.10
N GLY A 999 -24.28 -22.29 16.93
CA GLY A 999 -25.02 -23.49 17.34
C GLY A 999 -24.81 -23.91 18.79
N TYR A 1000 -23.90 -23.25 19.52
CA TYR A 1000 -23.64 -23.54 20.94
C TYR A 1000 -24.66 -22.83 21.83
N THR A 1001 -25.74 -23.53 22.17
CA THR A 1001 -26.80 -23.02 23.06
C THR A 1001 -26.78 -23.71 24.43
N GLY A 1002 -27.44 -23.12 25.43
CA GLY A 1002 -27.65 -23.74 26.74
C GLY A 1002 -26.39 -23.94 27.59
N GLY A 1003 -25.35 -23.14 27.40
CA GLY A 1003 -24.09 -23.25 28.14
C GLY A 1003 -23.10 -24.29 27.61
N SER A 1004 -23.43 -24.96 26.49
CA SER A 1004 -22.47 -25.79 25.76
C SER A 1004 -21.29 -24.94 25.27
N ARG A 1005 -20.07 -25.44 25.44
CA ARG A 1005 -18.84 -24.78 24.97
C ARG A 1005 -18.19 -25.58 23.84
N PRO A 1006 -17.57 -24.92 22.86
CA PRO A 1006 -16.71 -25.58 21.89
C PRO A 1006 -15.61 -26.37 22.61
N ALA A 1007 -15.46 -27.64 22.26
CA ALA A 1007 -14.32 -28.45 22.73
C ALA A 1007 -13.00 -27.97 22.10
N VAL A 1008 -13.08 -27.44 20.87
CA VAL A 1008 -11.96 -26.87 20.12
C VAL A 1008 -12.36 -25.47 19.66
N TRP A 1009 -11.52 -24.49 20.00
CA TRP A 1009 -11.72 -23.09 19.62
C TRP A 1009 -10.86 -22.74 18.40
N PRO A 1010 -11.33 -21.87 17.49
CA PRO A 1010 -10.46 -21.28 16.47
C PRO A 1010 -9.25 -20.62 17.12
N SER A 1011 -8.07 -20.79 16.55
CA SER A 1011 -6.82 -20.24 17.07
C SER A 1011 -6.84 -18.71 17.09
N SER A 1012 -7.52 -18.12 16.10
CA SER A 1012 -7.77 -16.69 15.99
C SER A 1012 -8.81 -16.16 16.98
N TRP A 1013 -9.52 -17.02 17.71
CA TRP A 1013 -10.49 -16.57 18.72
C TRP A 1013 -9.76 -15.99 19.94
N PRO A 1014 -10.20 -14.84 20.49
CA PRO A 1014 -9.53 -14.22 21.62
C PRO A 1014 -9.40 -15.17 22.82
N VAL A 1015 -8.17 -15.33 23.34
CA VAL A 1015 -7.82 -16.39 24.30
C VAL A 1015 -8.60 -16.25 25.61
N ASN A 1016 -8.77 -15.02 26.09
CA ASN A 1016 -9.51 -14.71 27.31
C ASN A 1016 -11.05 -14.66 27.11
N ALA A 1017 -11.54 -15.09 25.96
CA ALA A 1017 -12.97 -15.21 25.66
C ALA A 1017 -13.42 -16.67 25.39
N ARG A 1018 -12.51 -17.64 25.57
CA ARG A 1018 -12.74 -19.08 25.39
C ARG A 1018 -13.43 -19.72 26.61
#